data_AF-A0A838YJV7-F1
#
_entry.id   AF-A0A838YJV7-F1
#
_cell.length_a   1.000
_cell.length_b   1.000
_cell.length_c   1.000
_cell.angle_alpha   90.00
_cell.angle_beta   90.00
_cell.angle_gamma   90.00
#
_symmetry.space_group_name_H-M   'P 1'
#
loop_
_entity.id
_entity.type
_entity.pdbx_description
1 polymer ?
#
loop_
_entity_poly.entity_id
_entity_poly.type
_entity_poly.pdbx_seq_one_letter_code
_entity_poly.pdbx_strand_id
1 'polypeptide(L)'
;MKNLIFALVLFTCNICFAQRATYTPNELKTKTISLIPYEVVGEKNQATFKAIKVTDIISATGVVDKLDKTGGIISGALTVNGSVTLNTKLSKNYLEDNFVNDVSTAKANAALAVSNTTGIVSGLVNKGNYDASINSPTLTTTPSTSGDFYTVVVAGTQSITGSSVKLNLGDRVVSNGTAWQRIPYEVILADHTVTTDKTSFILTGKNKFNKDASDNVSGYYIAYNSGVPTVNASYTSSGFISISPSTYYTTSSSRQLAYYDANRTYISGLNLSASTPTTFQTPSTAAYIRLSVTNGEINTFQLEEGSTATTYEAFSLNLAGSINANQLKDNIVNTSNLKDSVITAQKTNFISVGKNKFNILASDNISGYYLDNSNGNLIASGTYNTTGYIRIKSSTYYYPSFKHIVIFYDANKSFISGLSQGRTNTEFQTPSTAKYVRLVVNTSSWNAFQLEEGSTGTTFEPYALSFLSSIQATKIQDGLISTTKIQDNAVTMTKTNFFAVGKNKFNKDASDNVSGYYIVYNSGVPTVNATYTASGFIAIKPSTYYTINIGRQIAFYDASKVYISGLNLTGTNPASFQTPSTAVYIRLSITNAEINTYQLEEGSTATGFESFRYTLKDNSGTIPIFANSEATVNKDFIITPKYYIPSGKQLVVFNENIVNSPKLLEKFEVSISSANAKTTGVGLKYSPVSTGSVSGSAILGNDNFANDIVKSFTVVATDATATTAKKILFLGDSITWRSTHVDRLITNSGTGLTFVGTRRASASTNNILCEGRGGWSAGSFTTQNTGLWSPFMQPQDPYRYKGNTSFWIDANQTTPSYDADRFPDYKTLFNSTTGYPVSPATNDVIYDNTAATYKVYNGTSWVDISSGSLTFTFNVAKYRTVWSIAQPDIVSIMFGTNDFAGVDLITFATNYPAYKARLDVMIAGFKADNSSVKIILCIPPPHGKTSAGSSLSGERSQAALYSLAKNLITDYSGQEVSNVYLLDYFSTMDRIYGFPNTTEKNFNNYSGTAREIIPTDGVHPGPDGFLQMGDLLTGIIQFLR
;
A
#
# COMPACT_ATOMS: atom_id res chain seq x y z
N MET A 1 -12.93 37.51 1.96
CA MET A 1 -13.26 37.97 0.59
C MET A 1 -14.14 37.01 -0.24
N LYS A 2 -14.70 35.90 0.30
CA LYS A 2 -15.60 35.02 -0.49
C LYS A 2 -17.06 35.48 -0.60
N ASN A 3 -17.51 36.43 0.22
CA ASN A 3 -18.90 36.91 0.22
C ASN A 3 -19.09 38.32 -0.38
N LEU A 4 -18.13 38.81 -1.20
CA LEU A 4 -18.20 40.14 -1.84
C LEU A 4 -18.16 40.11 -3.37
N ILE A 5 -18.13 38.93 -3.98
CA ILE A 5 -18.03 38.74 -5.45
C ILE A 5 -19.37 38.27 -6.07
N PHE A 6 -20.34 37.86 -5.25
CA PHE A 6 -21.67 37.43 -5.71
C PHE A 6 -22.63 38.58 -6.11
N ALA A 7 -22.18 39.83 -6.05
CA ALA A 7 -22.99 41.02 -6.34
C ALA A 7 -22.50 41.86 -7.54
N LEU A 8 -21.45 41.43 -8.26
CA LEU A 8 -20.78 42.27 -9.27
C LEU A 8 -20.62 41.63 -10.67
N VAL A 9 -21.45 40.64 -11.01
CA VAL A 9 -21.46 39.99 -12.35
C VAL A 9 -22.87 39.96 -12.95
N LEU A 10 -23.59 41.09 -12.86
CA LEU A 10 -24.92 41.27 -13.45
C LEU A 10 -25.07 42.54 -14.30
N PHE A 11 -23.95 43.16 -14.68
CA PHE A 11 -23.89 44.29 -15.60
C PHE A 11 -22.70 44.13 -16.56
N THR A 12 -22.93 43.46 -17.70
CA THR A 12 -22.32 43.64 -19.05
C THR A 12 -22.30 42.33 -19.84
N CYS A 13 -23.36 42.07 -20.61
CA CYS A 13 -23.28 42.02 -22.07
C CYS A 13 -24.68 41.69 -22.62
N ASN A 14 -25.23 42.52 -23.51
CA ASN A 14 -26.52 42.23 -24.14
C ASN A 14 -26.65 42.97 -25.49
N ILE A 15 -26.25 42.32 -26.57
CA ILE A 15 -26.52 42.65 -27.98
C ILE A 15 -26.55 41.30 -28.71
N CYS A 16 -27.62 40.82 -29.36
CA CYS A 16 -28.90 41.40 -29.77
C CYS A 16 -30.05 40.41 -29.42
N PHE A 17 -31.35 40.59 -29.73
CA PHE A 17 -32.01 41.52 -30.66
C PHE A 17 -33.29 42.14 -30.06
N ALA A 18 -33.89 43.05 -30.84
CA ALA A 18 -35.00 43.93 -30.55
C ALA A 18 -36.37 43.30 -30.19
N GLN A 19 -37.09 43.94 -29.26
CA GLN A 19 -38.36 44.61 -29.59
C GLN A 19 -38.75 45.70 -28.57
N ARG A 20 -39.69 46.59 -28.94
CA ARG A 20 -40.03 47.85 -28.26
C ARG A 20 -41.00 47.67 -27.08
N ALA A 21 -40.78 48.39 -25.98
CA ALA A 21 -41.83 49.14 -25.25
C ALA A 21 -41.21 50.13 -24.23
N THR A 22 -41.75 51.35 -24.15
CA THR A 22 -41.42 52.38 -23.14
C THR A 22 -42.38 52.31 -21.95
N TYR A 23 -41.92 52.58 -20.72
CA TYR A 23 -42.49 53.57 -19.76
C TYR A 23 -41.70 53.62 -18.43
N THR A 24 -42.07 54.55 -17.54
CA THR A 24 -41.22 55.25 -16.55
C THR A 24 -41.31 54.74 -15.08
N PRO A 25 -40.36 55.13 -14.20
CA PRO A 25 -40.28 54.64 -12.81
C PRO A 25 -40.98 55.53 -11.76
N ASN A 26 -41.66 54.89 -10.79
CA ASN A 26 -42.13 55.32 -9.45
C ASN A 26 -43.28 54.36 -9.04
N GLU A 27 -43.53 53.92 -7.80
CA GLU A 27 -42.95 54.06 -6.45
C GLU A 27 -43.30 52.76 -5.67
N LEU A 28 -42.57 52.44 -4.58
CA LEU A 28 -43.19 52.21 -3.26
C LEU A 28 -42.17 51.82 -2.18
N LYS A 29 -42.27 52.50 -1.03
CA LYS A 29 -41.52 52.26 0.19
C LYS A 29 -42.24 51.27 1.13
N THR A 30 -41.50 50.84 2.15
CA THR A 30 -41.96 50.37 3.47
C THR A 30 -42.77 49.08 3.57
N LYS A 31 -42.07 48.02 4.03
CA LYS A 31 -42.51 47.30 5.24
C LYS A 31 -41.31 46.84 6.08
N THR A 32 -41.40 47.06 7.39
CA THR A 32 -40.35 46.83 8.39
C THR A 32 -40.24 45.34 8.74
N ILE A 33 -39.02 44.83 8.94
CA ILE A 33 -38.77 43.54 9.60
C ILE A 33 -37.85 43.79 10.80
N SER A 34 -38.24 43.27 11.96
CA SER A 34 -37.51 43.43 13.22
C SER A 34 -36.22 42.62 13.25
N LEU A 35 -35.15 43.22 13.77
CA LEU A 35 -33.90 42.53 14.11
C LEU A 35 -33.91 42.17 15.60
N ILE A 36 -33.57 40.92 15.91
CA ILE A 36 -33.18 40.43 17.24
C ILE A 36 -31.89 39.60 17.04
N PRO A 37 -30.86 39.75 17.89
CA PRO A 37 -29.48 39.40 17.52
C PRO A 37 -29.09 37.95 17.87
N TYR A 38 -27.94 37.53 17.34
CA TYR A 38 -27.17 36.41 17.90
C TYR A 38 -25.70 36.84 18.08
N GLU A 39 -25.12 36.53 19.24
CA GLU A 39 -23.82 37.02 19.68
C GLU A 39 -22.62 36.23 19.15
N VAL A 40 -21.44 36.84 19.32
CA VAL A 40 -20.13 36.35 18.90
C VAL A 40 -19.29 36.00 20.13
N VAL A 41 -18.59 34.87 20.12
CA VAL A 41 -17.50 34.57 21.08
C VAL A 41 -16.30 33.94 20.35
N GLY A 42 -15.08 34.40 20.66
CA GLY A 42 -13.80 33.80 20.21
C GLY A 42 -13.37 32.60 21.09
N GLU A 43 -12.14 32.07 21.05
CA GLU A 43 -10.90 32.49 20.38
C GLU A 43 -10.03 31.27 19.98
N LYS A 44 -9.03 31.53 19.11
CA LYS A 44 -7.67 30.96 19.02
C LYS A 44 -7.35 29.57 19.63
N ASN A 45 -6.70 28.74 18.82
CA ASN A 45 -5.34 28.27 19.16
C ASN A 45 -4.54 27.81 17.92
N GLN A 46 -3.33 28.35 17.76
CA GLN A 46 -2.32 27.88 16.78
C GLN A 46 -1.18 27.21 17.56
N ALA A 47 -0.76 26.01 17.14
CA ALA A 47 0.41 25.35 17.72
C ALA A 47 1.63 25.52 16.79
N THR A 48 2.57 26.39 17.17
CA THR A 48 3.85 26.56 16.49
C THR A 48 4.88 25.51 16.92
N PHE A 49 5.40 24.72 15.98
CA PHE A 49 6.66 24.00 16.20
C PHE A 49 7.84 24.94 15.98
N LYS A 50 8.53 25.28 17.09
CA LYS A 50 9.78 26.05 17.06
C LYS A 50 10.93 25.12 17.45
N ALA A 51 11.90 24.92 16.55
CA ALA A 51 13.15 24.28 16.90
C ALA A 51 13.94 25.19 17.85
N ILE A 52 14.38 24.66 19.00
CA ILE A 52 15.28 25.35 19.93
C ILE A 52 16.49 24.45 20.15
N LYS A 53 17.68 25.04 19.96
CA LYS A 53 18.97 24.40 20.21
C LYS A 53 19.23 24.33 21.71
N VAL A 54 19.90 23.26 22.16
CA VAL A 54 20.41 23.15 23.51
C VAL A 54 21.66 24.03 23.65
N THR A 55 21.56 25.11 24.43
CA THR A 55 22.68 25.81 25.09
C THR A 55 22.15 26.66 26.27
N ASP A 56 22.35 26.13 27.48
CA ASP A 56 22.81 26.79 28.71
C ASP A 56 22.02 27.89 29.48
N ILE A 57 22.20 27.78 30.81
CA ILE A 57 22.02 28.75 31.91
C ILE A 57 20.61 28.92 32.53
N ILE A 58 20.38 28.09 33.55
CA ILE A 58 20.10 28.43 34.96
C ILE A 58 19.24 29.70 35.23
N SER A 59 18.05 29.50 35.80
CA SER A 59 17.70 29.99 37.16
C SER A 59 16.21 29.78 37.51
N ALA A 60 15.94 28.96 38.52
CA ALA A 60 14.73 29.03 39.38
C ALA A 60 14.90 28.07 40.57
N THR A 61 15.39 28.58 41.70
CA THR A 61 15.57 27.85 42.95
C THR A 61 14.24 27.50 43.61
N GLY A 62 14.00 26.20 43.85
CA GLY A 62 12.97 25.71 44.77
C GLY A 62 13.63 24.78 45.80
N VAL A 63 13.55 25.14 47.08
CA VAL A 63 14.25 24.45 48.17
C VAL A 63 13.65 23.08 48.43
N VAL A 64 14.51 22.08 48.68
CA VAL A 64 14.13 20.75 49.15
C VAL A 64 14.50 20.64 50.62
N ASP A 65 13.52 20.67 51.51
CA ASP A 65 13.75 20.28 52.90
C ASP A 65 13.98 18.76 52.98
N LYS A 66 15.12 18.37 53.57
CA LYS A 66 15.39 17.01 54.02
C LYS A 66 15.64 17.02 55.52
N LEU A 67 14.86 16.22 56.23
CA LEU A 67 15.08 15.88 57.64
C LEU A 67 16.36 15.06 57.79
N ASP A 68 17.11 15.32 58.86
CA ASP A 68 18.11 14.39 59.40
C ASP A 68 17.46 13.38 60.36
N LYS A 69 18.25 12.43 60.90
CA LYS A 69 17.75 11.36 61.78
C LYS A 69 17.46 11.76 63.23
N THR A 70 17.47 13.05 63.55
CA THR A 70 17.08 13.58 64.88
C THR A 70 16.14 14.79 64.85
N GLY A 71 15.76 15.28 63.66
CA GLY A 71 14.63 16.20 63.49
C GLY A 71 14.96 17.68 63.67
N GLY A 72 16.16 18.13 63.27
CA GLY A 72 16.54 19.54 63.25
C GLY A 72 17.23 19.96 61.95
N ILE A 73 16.88 21.12 61.41
CA ILE A 73 17.52 21.71 60.22
C ILE A 73 18.56 22.75 60.65
N ILE A 74 19.82 22.61 60.24
CA ILE A 74 20.81 23.70 60.30
C ILE A 74 21.57 23.78 58.97
N SER A 75 21.56 24.98 58.40
CA SER A 75 22.24 25.38 57.17
C SER A 75 23.72 25.70 57.38
N GLY A 76 24.60 25.32 56.45
CA GLY A 76 25.99 25.79 56.42
C GLY A 76 26.66 25.45 55.08
N ALA A 77 27.08 26.47 54.33
CA ALA A 77 27.71 26.30 53.02
C ALA A 77 29.23 26.07 53.14
N LEU A 78 29.82 25.33 52.19
CA LEU A 78 31.24 25.52 51.86
C LEU A 78 31.55 25.30 50.37
N THR A 79 32.27 26.27 49.83
CA THR A 79 32.78 26.41 48.45
C THR A 79 33.97 25.48 48.17
N VAL A 80 34.26 25.21 46.88
CA VAL A 80 35.58 25.15 46.21
C VAL A 80 35.34 24.57 44.79
N ASN A 81 35.48 25.30 43.68
CA ASN A 81 36.68 25.82 42.99
C ASN A 81 37.70 24.77 42.54
N GLY A 82 37.79 24.54 41.22
CA GLY A 82 38.97 23.90 40.59
C GLY A 82 38.67 22.61 39.83
N SER A 83 39.26 22.51 38.64
CA SER A 83 39.21 21.30 37.81
C SER A 83 40.10 20.21 38.41
N VAL A 84 39.55 19.01 38.61
CA VAL A 84 40.34 17.78 38.81
C VAL A 84 39.86 16.73 37.81
N THR A 85 40.63 16.55 36.74
CA THR A 85 40.49 15.38 35.85
C THR A 85 41.06 14.16 36.56
N LEU A 86 40.21 13.23 37.00
CA LEU A 86 40.65 11.92 37.47
C LEU A 86 40.28 10.84 36.46
N ASN A 87 41.27 10.52 35.62
CA ASN A 87 41.21 9.50 34.60
C ASN A 87 41.64 8.15 35.21
N THR A 88 40.69 7.38 35.73
CA THR A 88 40.95 6.00 36.19
C THR A 88 39.95 5.02 35.60
N LYS A 89 40.46 4.15 34.71
CA LYS A 89 39.82 2.87 34.39
C LYS A 89 39.61 2.09 35.69
N LEU A 90 38.36 1.89 36.10
CA LEU A 90 37.98 0.82 37.01
C LEU A 90 36.93 -0.06 36.34
N SER A 91 37.03 -1.36 36.62
CA SER A 91 36.40 -2.43 35.86
C SER A 91 34.87 -2.49 36.03
N LYS A 92 34.21 -2.99 34.98
CA LYS A 92 32.75 -3.08 34.80
C LYS A 92 32.06 -4.13 35.72
N ASN A 93 32.65 -4.50 36.86
CA ASN A 93 32.35 -5.75 37.57
C ASN A 93 32.02 -5.59 39.07
N TYR A 94 31.59 -4.42 39.58
CA TYR A 94 31.41 -4.24 41.03
C TYR A 94 30.30 -3.27 41.50
N LEU A 95 29.20 -3.10 40.74
CA LEU A 95 28.11 -2.18 41.14
C LEU A 95 26.66 -2.69 40.93
N GLU A 96 26.43 -3.95 40.56
CA GLU A 96 25.04 -4.43 40.32
C GLU A 96 24.33 -5.01 41.56
N ASP A 97 25.03 -5.32 42.65
CA ASP A 97 24.50 -6.23 43.69
C ASP A 97 24.00 -5.60 45.01
N ASN A 98 24.11 -4.28 45.22
CA ASN A 98 23.68 -3.66 46.48
C ASN A 98 23.18 -2.20 46.34
N PHE A 99 21.91 -2.00 45.95
CA PHE A 99 21.00 -1.01 46.57
C PHE A 99 19.54 -1.16 46.10
N VAL A 100 18.86 -2.14 46.70
CA VAL A 100 17.43 -2.18 47.08
C VAL A 100 16.45 -1.24 46.36
N ASN A 101 15.64 -1.87 45.50
CA ASN A 101 14.20 -1.64 45.25
C ASN A 101 13.46 -0.72 46.24
N ASP A 102 12.76 0.31 45.75
CA ASP A 102 11.30 0.53 45.99
C ASP A 102 10.77 1.91 45.52
N VAL A 103 11.62 2.94 45.41
CA VAL A 103 11.14 4.34 45.43
C VAL A 103 10.96 4.99 44.04
N SER A 104 11.62 4.49 42.99
CA SER A 104 11.58 5.10 41.64
C SER A 104 10.39 4.63 40.80
N THR A 105 10.12 3.33 40.75
CA THR A 105 9.03 2.71 39.96
C THR A 105 7.64 3.06 40.47
N ALA A 106 7.45 3.16 41.79
CA ALA A 106 6.18 3.59 42.38
C ALA A 106 5.78 5.03 41.99
N LYS A 107 6.77 5.94 41.88
CA LYS A 107 6.53 7.34 41.46
C LYS A 107 6.29 7.48 39.96
N ALA A 108 6.99 6.72 39.12
CA ALA A 108 6.77 6.73 37.68
C ALA A 108 5.34 6.25 37.31
N ASN A 109 4.88 5.16 37.92
CA ASN A 109 3.55 4.60 37.65
C ASN A 109 2.41 5.48 38.19
N ALA A 110 2.62 6.22 39.28
CA ALA A 110 1.66 7.22 39.76
C ALA A 110 1.59 8.46 38.85
N ALA A 111 2.72 8.92 38.31
CA ALA A 111 2.78 10.12 37.48
C ALA A 111 2.13 9.94 36.10
N LEU A 112 2.37 8.82 35.42
CA LEU A 112 1.77 8.54 34.10
C LEU A 112 0.26 8.30 34.15
N ALA A 113 -0.28 7.78 35.25
CA ALA A 113 -1.72 7.57 35.40
C ALA A 113 -2.52 8.87 35.57
N VAL A 114 -1.89 9.95 36.05
CA VAL A 114 -2.55 11.22 36.40
C VAL A 114 -2.54 12.25 35.27
N SER A 115 -1.63 12.15 34.28
CA SER A 115 -1.57 13.14 33.18
C SER A 115 -2.77 13.10 32.22
N ASN A 116 -3.55 12.03 32.24
CA ASN A 116 -4.62 11.79 31.26
C ASN A 116 -6.04 12.07 31.81
N THR A 117 -6.17 12.44 33.09
CA THR A 117 -7.47 12.60 33.75
C THR A 117 -7.81 14.07 34.00
N THR A 118 -8.29 14.75 32.96
CA THR A 118 -8.75 16.14 33.07
C THR A 118 -9.97 16.22 34.01
N GLY A 119 -9.87 17.04 35.06
CA GLY A 119 -10.99 17.36 35.96
C GLY A 119 -11.09 16.57 37.27
N ILE A 120 -10.14 15.68 37.60
CA ILE A 120 -10.13 15.04 38.92
C ILE A 120 -9.63 16.03 39.99
N VAL A 121 -10.50 16.37 40.95
CA VAL A 121 -10.26 17.41 41.99
C VAL A 121 -9.86 16.82 43.37
N SER A 122 -9.70 15.50 43.44
CA SER A 122 -9.56 14.71 44.67
C SER A 122 -8.66 13.49 44.44
N GLY A 123 -8.10 12.90 45.51
CA GLY A 123 -7.31 11.68 45.40
C GLY A 123 -8.13 10.48 44.90
N LEU A 124 -7.46 9.50 44.28
CA LEU A 124 -8.12 8.28 43.78
C LEU A 124 -8.55 7.35 44.94
N VAL A 125 -9.82 6.94 44.95
CA VAL A 125 -10.41 6.07 45.98
C VAL A 125 -10.91 4.79 45.32
N ASN A 126 -10.34 3.63 45.69
CA ASN A 126 -10.79 2.34 45.15
C ASN A 126 -12.13 1.94 45.79
N LYS A 127 -13.14 1.67 44.95
CA LYS A 127 -14.49 1.25 45.31
C LYS A 127 -14.72 -0.25 45.11
N GLY A 128 -13.71 -0.97 44.59
CA GLY A 128 -13.67 -2.42 44.49
C GLY A 128 -13.59 -2.92 43.05
N ASN A 129 -14.11 -4.12 42.86
CA ASN A 129 -14.07 -4.84 41.59
C ASN A 129 -15.29 -4.47 40.71
N TYR A 130 -15.10 -4.49 39.40
CA TYR A 130 -16.16 -4.28 38.41
C TYR A 130 -16.22 -5.44 37.40
N ASP A 131 -17.41 -5.99 37.24
CA ASP A 131 -17.75 -6.91 36.16
C ASP A 131 -18.37 -6.12 35.01
N ALA A 132 -17.60 -5.94 33.94
CA ALA A 132 -18.03 -5.22 32.75
C ALA A 132 -18.92 -6.07 31.82
N SER A 133 -19.11 -7.37 32.08
CA SER A 133 -20.05 -8.18 31.29
C SER A 133 -21.50 -7.89 31.68
N ILE A 134 -21.76 -7.59 32.96
CA ILE A 134 -23.11 -7.37 33.53
C ILE A 134 -23.32 -5.97 34.14
N ASN A 135 -22.33 -5.07 34.06
CA ASN A 135 -22.32 -3.76 34.73
C ASN A 135 -22.54 -3.88 36.25
N SER A 136 -21.68 -4.64 36.94
CA SER A 136 -21.79 -4.86 38.39
C SER A 136 -20.53 -4.40 39.13
N PRO A 137 -20.62 -3.52 40.15
CA PRO A 137 -21.83 -2.81 40.59
C PRO A 137 -22.34 -1.86 39.51
N THR A 138 -23.65 -1.58 39.52
CA THR A 138 -24.32 -0.75 38.51
C THR A 138 -23.76 0.67 38.49
N LEU A 139 -22.93 0.97 37.48
CA LEU A 139 -22.43 2.32 37.26
C LEU A 139 -23.45 3.10 36.42
N THR A 140 -23.94 4.21 36.97
CA THR A 140 -24.73 5.21 36.25
C THR A 140 -23.82 6.03 35.32
N THR A 141 -24.38 6.56 34.22
CA THR A 141 -23.63 7.40 33.26
C THR A 141 -23.05 8.66 33.87
N THR A 142 -23.64 9.14 34.96
CA THR A 142 -23.20 10.31 35.74
C THR A 142 -22.78 9.83 37.13
N PRO A 143 -21.48 9.83 37.47
CA PRO A 143 -21.01 9.58 38.83
C PRO A 143 -21.13 10.82 39.72
N SER A 144 -21.30 10.62 41.02
CA SER A 144 -21.47 11.71 42.01
C SER A 144 -20.18 12.26 42.59
N THR A 145 -19.07 11.49 42.55
CA THR A 145 -17.87 11.74 43.36
C THR A 145 -16.62 11.65 42.51
N SER A 146 -15.86 12.74 42.37
CA SER A 146 -14.54 12.73 41.72
C SER A 146 -13.57 11.82 42.49
N GLY A 147 -12.72 11.08 41.75
CA GLY A 147 -11.66 10.24 42.30
C GLY A 147 -12.07 8.80 42.61
N ASP A 148 -13.35 8.51 42.78
CA ASP A 148 -13.85 7.14 42.95
C ASP A 148 -13.52 6.27 41.71
N PHE A 149 -12.97 5.06 41.90
CA PHE A 149 -12.70 4.14 40.80
C PHE A 149 -12.97 2.67 41.12
N TYR A 150 -13.23 1.88 40.08
CA TYR A 150 -13.31 0.42 40.15
C TYR A 150 -12.26 -0.24 39.26
N THR A 151 -11.83 -1.46 39.60
CA THR A 151 -10.92 -2.28 38.78
C THR A 151 -11.68 -3.39 38.07
N VAL A 152 -11.54 -3.50 36.75
CA VAL A 152 -12.26 -4.47 35.93
C VAL A 152 -11.72 -5.88 36.17
N VAL A 153 -12.54 -6.78 36.72
CA VAL A 153 -12.19 -8.18 36.99
C VAL A 153 -12.85 -9.17 36.03
N VAL A 154 -13.84 -8.72 35.26
CA VAL A 154 -14.42 -9.45 34.13
C VAL A 154 -14.59 -8.46 32.98
N ALA A 155 -14.03 -8.80 31.81
CA ALA A 155 -14.05 -7.94 30.63
C ALA A 155 -15.44 -7.88 29.97
N GLY A 156 -15.75 -6.78 29.29
CA GLY A 156 -17.05 -6.59 28.65
C GLY A 156 -17.17 -5.24 27.93
N THR A 157 -18.37 -4.89 27.47
CA THR A 157 -18.65 -3.62 26.78
C THR A 157 -19.85 -2.96 27.44
N GLN A 158 -19.68 -1.74 27.95
CA GLN A 158 -20.72 -1.03 28.73
C GLN A 158 -20.78 0.46 28.37
N SER A 159 -21.98 1.03 28.46
CA SER A 159 -22.23 2.45 28.14
C SER A 159 -21.97 3.40 29.31
N ILE A 160 -20.91 3.16 30.08
CA ILE A 160 -20.58 3.90 31.31
C ILE A 160 -20.28 5.41 31.08
N THR A 161 -20.00 5.83 29.85
CA THR A 161 -19.73 7.24 29.49
C THR A 161 -20.86 7.89 28.68
N GLY A 162 -22.04 7.26 28.61
CA GLY A 162 -23.10 7.63 27.66
C GLY A 162 -22.83 7.15 26.23
N SER A 163 -21.76 6.38 26.02
CA SER A 163 -21.43 5.68 24.77
C SER A 163 -20.78 4.34 25.10
N SER A 164 -20.94 3.33 24.24
CA SER A 164 -20.42 1.98 24.50
C SER A 164 -18.89 1.94 24.52
N VAL A 165 -18.31 1.59 25.68
CA VAL A 165 -16.86 1.45 25.88
C VAL A 165 -16.52 -0.02 26.15
N LYS A 166 -15.54 -0.56 25.41
CA LYS A 166 -14.96 -1.87 25.70
C LYS A 166 -13.94 -1.76 26.84
N LEU A 167 -14.11 -2.61 27.85
CA LEU A 167 -13.28 -2.70 29.05
C LEU A 167 -12.62 -4.07 29.12
N ASN A 168 -11.30 -4.07 29.28
CA ASN A 168 -10.47 -5.27 29.39
C ASN A 168 -10.20 -5.60 30.86
N LEU A 169 -9.81 -6.85 31.12
CA LEU A 169 -9.36 -7.30 32.44
C LEU A 169 -8.19 -6.43 32.95
N GLY A 170 -8.29 -5.94 34.17
CA GLY A 170 -7.31 -5.08 34.83
C GLY A 170 -7.54 -3.58 34.68
N ASP A 171 -8.26 -3.14 33.63
CA ASP A 171 -8.56 -1.71 33.40
C ASP A 171 -9.18 -1.04 34.65
N ARG A 172 -9.01 0.27 34.80
CA ARG A 172 -9.70 1.05 35.84
C ARG A 172 -10.77 1.96 35.22
N VAL A 173 -11.92 2.01 35.89
CA VAL A 173 -13.02 2.93 35.55
C VAL A 173 -13.06 3.99 36.64
N VAL A 174 -12.66 5.23 36.32
CA VAL A 174 -12.42 6.34 37.26
C VAL A 174 -13.43 7.46 37.04
N SER A 175 -14.03 7.98 38.10
CA SER A 175 -14.94 9.13 38.05
C SER A 175 -14.16 10.45 38.13
N ASN A 176 -14.50 11.42 37.27
CA ASN A 176 -14.09 12.82 37.42
C ASN A 176 -15.16 13.71 38.09
N GLY A 177 -16.21 13.11 38.67
CA GLY A 177 -17.34 13.83 39.29
C GLY A 177 -18.41 14.33 38.31
N THR A 178 -18.23 14.12 37.01
CA THR A 178 -19.26 14.40 35.98
C THR A 178 -19.44 13.26 34.98
N ALA A 179 -18.40 12.48 34.73
CA ALA A 179 -18.39 11.31 33.85
C ALA A 179 -17.38 10.24 34.35
N TRP A 180 -17.56 9.00 33.91
CA TRP A 180 -16.55 7.96 34.05
C TRP A 180 -15.49 8.04 32.94
N GLN A 181 -14.26 7.64 33.25
CA GLN A 181 -13.10 7.60 32.36
C GLN A 181 -12.44 6.22 32.45
N ARG A 182 -12.02 5.65 31.32
CA ARG A 182 -11.27 4.39 31.25
C ARG A 182 -9.76 4.67 31.32
N ILE A 183 -9.07 4.05 32.27
CA ILE A 183 -7.60 3.99 32.32
C ILE A 183 -7.18 2.54 32.02
N PRO A 184 -6.45 2.28 30.92
CA PRO A 184 -5.95 0.93 30.63
C PRO A 184 -4.97 0.41 31.68
N TYR A 185 -4.92 -0.90 31.87
CA TYR A 185 -3.89 -1.56 32.68
C TYR A 185 -2.81 -2.19 31.80
N GLU A 186 -1.55 -1.79 32.02
CA GLU A 186 -0.38 -2.38 31.37
C GLU A 186 0.43 -3.18 32.39
N VAL A 187 0.76 -4.44 32.03
CA VAL A 187 1.65 -5.29 32.81
C VAL A 187 3.08 -5.03 32.36
N ILE A 188 3.86 -4.36 33.22
CA ILE A 188 5.30 -4.20 33.05
C ILE A 188 5.98 -5.28 33.90
N LEU A 189 6.63 -6.25 33.24
CA LEU A 189 7.49 -7.21 33.90
C LEU A 189 8.76 -6.50 34.39
N ALA A 190 9.19 -6.76 35.62
CA ALA A 190 10.46 -6.26 36.12
C ALA A 190 11.64 -6.98 35.42
N ASP A 191 12.78 -6.28 35.31
CA ASP A 191 14.01 -6.85 34.74
C ASP A 191 14.39 -8.15 35.46
N HIS A 192 14.95 -9.09 34.70
CA HIS A 192 15.40 -10.42 35.14
C HIS A 192 14.32 -11.36 35.72
N THR A 193 13.02 -11.04 35.61
CA THR A 193 11.95 -11.95 36.07
C THR A 193 11.82 -13.27 35.29
N VAL A 194 12.30 -13.28 34.03
CA VAL A 194 12.35 -14.45 33.15
C VAL A 194 13.74 -15.09 33.20
N THR A 195 13.83 -16.24 33.87
CA THR A 195 15.02 -17.09 33.96
C THR A 195 15.00 -18.18 32.88
N THR A 196 16.14 -18.83 32.58
CA THR A 196 16.25 -19.79 31.46
C THR A 196 15.32 -21.00 31.60
N ASP A 197 15.09 -21.49 32.81
CA ASP A 197 14.13 -22.54 33.17
C ASP A 197 12.65 -22.15 32.90
N LYS A 198 12.37 -20.85 32.74
CA LYS A 198 11.06 -20.32 32.32
C LYS A 198 10.97 -20.07 30.81
N THR A 199 11.95 -20.49 30.02
CA THR A 199 11.97 -20.31 28.56
C THR A 199 12.00 -21.66 27.84
N SER A 200 11.23 -21.79 26.77
CA SER A 200 11.28 -22.96 25.86
C SER A 200 12.26 -22.78 24.71
N PHE A 201 12.81 -21.58 24.53
CA PHE A 201 13.66 -21.21 23.40
C PHE A 201 15.15 -21.08 23.76
N ILE A 202 15.52 -21.23 25.03
CA ILE A 202 16.91 -21.36 25.48
C ILE A 202 17.09 -22.80 25.99
N LEU A 203 17.90 -23.58 25.28
CA LEU A 203 18.24 -24.96 25.59
C LEU A 203 19.65 -25.02 26.16
N THR A 204 19.85 -25.80 27.21
CA THR A 204 21.20 -26.15 27.65
C THR A 204 21.90 -27.00 26.59
N GLY A 205 23.20 -26.81 26.40
CA GLY A 205 24.06 -27.72 25.62
C GLY A 205 24.18 -29.10 26.26
N LYS A 206 25.11 -29.93 25.76
CA LYS A 206 25.21 -31.33 26.19
C LYS A 206 25.45 -31.47 27.71
N ASN A 207 26.29 -30.60 28.25
CA ASN A 207 26.59 -30.53 29.68
C ASN A 207 25.56 -29.66 30.43
N LYS A 208 24.79 -30.27 31.32
CA LYS A 208 23.78 -29.60 32.18
C LYS A 208 24.36 -29.03 33.48
N PHE A 209 25.61 -29.32 33.83
CA PHE A 209 26.28 -28.75 35.01
C PHE A 209 26.95 -27.42 34.66
N ASN A 210 26.38 -26.30 35.13
CA ASN A 210 27.05 -25.00 35.07
C ASN A 210 27.95 -24.83 36.31
N LYS A 211 29.28 -24.85 36.12
CA LYS A 211 30.24 -24.61 37.20
C LYS A 211 30.15 -23.20 37.80
N ASP A 212 29.70 -22.22 37.01
CA ASP A 212 29.62 -20.80 37.38
C ASP A 212 28.20 -20.38 37.83
N ALA A 213 27.31 -21.35 38.14
CA ALA A 213 26.00 -21.06 38.71
C ALA A 213 26.12 -20.47 40.11
N SER A 214 25.41 -19.37 40.39
CA SER A 214 25.49 -18.63 41.66
C SER A 214 24.89 -19.38 42.86
N ASP A 215 24.12 -20.44 42.64
CA ASP A 215 23.59 -21.34 43.66
C ASP A 215 24.45 -22.60 43.89
N ASN A 216 25.60 -22.71 43.24
CA ASN A 216 26.64 -23.68 43.62
C ASN A 216 27.29 -23.26 44.95
N VAL A 217 27.43 -24.21 45.89
CA VAL A 217 28.02 -23.94 47.22
C VAL A 217 29.33 -24.70 47.37
N SER A 218 30.44 -23.96 47.32
CA SER A 218 31.80 -24.49 47.51
C SER A 218 32.06 -24.83 48.99
N GLY A 219 32.80 -25.92 49.23
CA GLY A 219 33.07 -26.45 50.57
C GLY A 219 31.94 -27.32 51.12
N TYR A 220 31.03 -27.79 50.27
CA TYR A 220 29.89 -28.65 50.62
C TYR A 220 29.75 -29.79 49.61
N TYR A 221 29.21 -30.92 50.07
CA TYR A 221 28.67 -31.98 49.21
C TYR A 221 27.16 -32.13 49.44
N ILE A 222 26.42 -32.75 48.52
CA ILE A 222 25.00 -33.03 48.72
C ILE A 222 24.84 -34.43 49.34
N ALA A 223 24.22 -34.51 50.53
CA ALA A 223 23.99 -35.78 51.19
C ALA A 223 22.89 -36.57 50.48
N TYR A 224 23.26 -37.70 49.87
CA TYR A 224 22.34 -38.51 49.03
C TYR A 224 21.10 -39.05 49.75
N ASN A 225 21.11 -39.11 51.09
CA ASN A 225 20.04 -39.68 51.91
C ASN A 225 19.03 -38.64 52.43
N SER A 226 19.36 -37.34 52.36
CA SER A 226 18.53 -36.25 52.89
C SER A 226 18.35 -35.07 51.92
N GLY A 227 19.17 -34.98 50.87
CA GLY A 227 19.19 -33.82 49.98
C GLY A 227 19.70 -32.53 50.64
N VAL A 228 20.38 -32.62 51.79
CA VAL A 228 20.91 -31.45 52.51
C VAL A 228 22.39 -31.23 52.18
N PRO A 229 22.81 -29.99 51.83
CA PRO A 229 24.23 -29.66 51.70
C PRO A 229 24.96 -29.85 53.03
N THR A 230 26.00 -30.66 53.03
CA THR A 230 26.80 -30.97 54.22
C THR A 230 28.25 -30.51 54.01
N VAL A 231 28.85 -29.88 55.03
CA VAL A 231 30.19 -29.27 54.95
C VAL A 231 31.25 -30.33 54.62
N ASN A 232 32.00 -30.12 53.54
CA ASN A 232 33.23 -30.83 53.21
C ASN A 232 34.07 -30.01 52.22
N ALA A 233 35.25 -29.53 52.66
CA ALA A 233 36.13 -28.65 51.89
C ALA A 233 36.61 -29.22 50.54
N SER A 234 36.54 -30.54 50.32
CA SER A 234 36.97 -31.20 49.08
C SER A 234 35.95 -31.11 47.93
N TYR A 235 34.73 -30.64 48.20
CA TYR A 235 33.62 -30.67 47.27
C TYR A 235 32.96 -29.30 47.06
N THR A 236 32.28 -29.19 45.92
CA THR A 236 31.28 -28.17 45.63
C THR A 236 29.94 -28.88 45.40
N SER A 237 28.90 -28.44 46.09
CA SER A 237 27.54 -28.92 45.86
C SER A 237 26.89 -28.06 44.79
N SER A 238 26.25 -28.68 43.80
CA SER A 238 25.63 -27.92 42.73
C SER A 238 24.39 -27.16 43.22
N GLY A 239 24.01 -26.14 42.45
CA GLY A 239 22.64 -25.64 42.37
C GLY A 239 21.61 -26.69 41.94
N PHE A 240 20.35 -26.28 41.82
CA PHE A 240 19.28 -27.15 41.31
C PHE A 240 19.36 -27.25 39.77
N ILE A 241 19.80 -28.40 39.26
CA ILE A 241 19.90 -28.65 37.83
C ILE A 241 18.60 -29.31 37.36
N SER A 242 17.94 -28.77 36.33
CA SER A 242 16.71 -29.34 35.80
C SER A 242 16.97 -30.65 35.03
N ILE A 243 16.11 -31.64 35.28
CA ILE A 243 16.15 -32.98 34.67
C ILE A 243 14.73 -33.45 34.31
N SER A 244 14.64 -34.28 33.28
CA SER A 244 13.42 -34.98 32.91
C SER A 244 13.17 -36.19 33.83
N PRO A 245 11.91 -36.51 34.21
CA PRO A 245 11.58 -37.70 34.98
C PRO A 245 11.76 -38.99 34.16
N SER A 246 11.96 -40.12 34.83
CA SER A 246 12.11 -41.47 34.21
C SER A 246 13.18 -41.57 33.10
N THR A 247 14.15 -40.65 33.08
CA THR A 247 15.09 -40.43 31.97
C THR A 247 16.51 -40.83 32.38
N TYR A 248 17.28 -41.38 31.44
CA TYR A 248 18.68 -41.72 31.70
C TYR A 248 19.60 -40.50 31.62
N TYR A 249 20.51 -40.40 32.57
CA TYR A 249 21.57 -39.40 32.63
C TYR A 249 22.90 -40.08 32.94
N THR A 250 23.99 -39.49 32.44
CA THR A 250 25.36 -39.93 32.72
C THR A 250 26.17 -38.76 33.28
N THR A 251 27.01 -39.03 34.29
CA THR A 251 28.02 -38.06 34.77
C THR A 251 29.42 -38.49 34.36
N SER A 252 30.34 -37.54 34.13
CA SER A 252 31.74 -37.84 33.75
C SER A 252 32.60 -38.37 34.90
N SER A 253 32.24 -38.03 36.15
CA SER A 253 32.72 -38.66 37.39
C SER A 253 31.52 -38.79 38.34
N SER A 254 31.63 -39.64 39.38
CA SER A 254 30.46 -39.99 40.19
C SER A 254 30.74 -39.91 41.69
N ARG A 255 29.83 -39.30 42.44
CA ARG A 255 29.95 -39.12 43.90
C ARG A 255 28.59 -39.36 44.55
N GLN A 256 28.03 -38.36 45.22
CA GLN A 256 26.69 -38.39 45.79
C GLN A 256 25.81 -37.37 45.08
N LEU A 257 24.57 -37.76 44.80
CA LEU A 257 23.54 -36.92 44.19
C LEU A 257 22.20 -37.09 44.89
N ALA A 258 21.34 -36.09 44.74
CA ALA A 258 19.97 -36.08 45.28
C ALA A 258 18.98 -35.55 44.25
N TYR A 259 17.78 -36.12 44.23
CA TYR A 259 16.66 -35.77 43.35
C TYR A 259 15.59 -35.02 44.12
N TYR A 260 14.92 -34.09 43.43
CA TYR A 260 13.88 -33.25 44.00
C TYR A 260 12.69 -33.09 43.04
N ASP A 261 11.50 -32.88 43.60
CA ASP A 261 10.28 -32.62 42.85
C ASP A 261 10.24 -31.18 42.29
N ALA A 262 9.17 -30.84 41.57
CA ALA A 262 8.98 -29.50 41.01
C ALA A 262 8.94 -28.38 42.08
N ASN A 263 8.61 -28.71 43.33
CA ASN A 263 8.61 -27.80 44.48
C ASN A 263 9.96 -27.74 45.21
N ARG A 264 10.99 -28.43 44.68
CA ARG A 264 12.34 -28.59 45.27
C ARG A 264 12.34 -29.39 46.59
N THR A 265 11.33 -30.23 46.81
CA THR A 265 11.25 -31.20 47.92
C THR A 265 12.11 -32.42 47.59
N TYR A 266 12.92 -32.90 48.54
CA TYR A 266 13.76 -34.08 48.34
C TYR A 266 12.91 -35.35 48.14
N ILE A 267 13.28 -36.16 47.12
CA ILE A 267 12.63 -37.42 46.77
C ILE A 267 13.47 -38.61 47.25
N SER A 268 14.72 -38.66 46.78
CA SER A 268 15.68 -39.76 46.97
C SER A 268 17.06 -39.32 46.48
N GLY A 269 18.09 -40.14 46.65
CA GLY A 269 19.41 -39.87 46.08
C GLY A 269 20.25 -41.13 45.94
N LEU A 270 21.39 -40.99 45.25
CA LEU A 270 22.29 -42.10 44.96
C LEU A 270 23.68 -41.82 45.53
N ASN A 271 24.28 -42.85 46.15
CA ASN A 271 25.67 -42.87 46.56
C ASN A 271 26.47 -43.71 45.59
N LEU A 272 27.09 -43.08 44.59
CA LEU A 272 27.73 -43.75 43.46
C LEU A 272 29.24 -44.00 43.68
N SER A 273 29.90 -43.23 44.56
CA SER A 273 31.25 -43.50 45.11
C SER A 273 32.36 -43.95 44.12
N ALA A 274 32.30 -43.53 42.85
CA ALA A 274 33.21 -44.00 41.79
C ALA A 274 33.84 -42.85 40.98
N SER A 275 35.15 -42.87 40.82
CA SER A 275 35.90 -41.91 39.99
C SER A 275 35.75 -42.14 38.48
N THR A 276 34.84 -43.01 38.05
CA THR A 276 34.48 -43.27 36.66
C THR A 276 33.14 -42.64 36.30
N PRO A 277 32.84 -42.49 34.99
CA PRO A 277 31.50 -42.14 34.56
C PRO A 277 30.45 -43.15 35.04
N THR A 278 29.25 -42.69 35.39
CA THR A 278 28.13 -43.56 35.80
C THR A 278 26.83 -43.09 35.19
N THR A 279 26.05 -44.05 34.69
CA THR A 279 24.71 -43.85 34.16
C THR A 279 23.66 -44.21 35.21
N PHE A 280 22.63 -43.38 35.37
CA PHE A 280 21.50 -43.60 36.27
C PHE A 280 20.19 -43.15 35.61
N GLN A 281 19.06 -43.69 36.09
CA GLN A 281 17.72 -43.24 35.68
C GLN A 281 17.11 -42.36 36.76
N THR A 282 16.48 -41.26 36.37
CA THR A 282 15.80 -40.34 37.29
C THR A 282 14.47 -40.93 37.78
N PRO A 283 14.05 -40.66 39.04
CA PRO A 283 12.71 -41.02 39.51
C PRO A 283 11.59 -40.42 38.67
N SER A 284 10.41 -41.04 38.67
CA SER A 284 9.24 -40.61 37.87
C SER A 284 8.65 -39.26 38.28
N THR A 285 8.99 -38.73 39.45
CA THR A 285 8.56 -37.42 39.97
C THR A 285 9.68 -36.39 40.04
N ALA A 286 10.90 -36.74 39.61
CA ALA A 286 12.05 -35.85 39.70
C ALA A 286 12.02 -34.77 38.61
N ALA A 287 12.12 -33.51 39.03
CA ALA A 287 12.25 -32.33 38.17
C ALA A 287 13.62 -31.66 38.28
N TYR A 288 14.31 -31.87 39.42
CA TYR A 288 15.66 -31.35 39.66
C TYR A 288 16.60 -32.40 40.26
N ILE A 289 17.89 -32.24 39.99
CA ILE A 289 18.99 -32.98 40.60
C ILE A 289 19.98 -32.00 41.23
N ARG A 290 20.62 -32.41 42.33
CA ARG A 290 21.81 -31.76 42.87
C ARG A 290 22.95 -32.77 42.95
N LEU A 291 24.17 -32.31 42.74
CA LEU A 291 25.36 -33.13 42.58
C LEU A 291 26.45 -32.72 43.58
N SER A 292 27.29 -33.68 43.98
CA SER A 292 28.56 -33.43 44.65
C SER A 292 29.69 -33.52 43.64
N VAL A 293 30.37 -32.41 43.36
CA VAL A 293 31.51 -32.36 42.43
C VAL A 293 32.79 -32.17 43.23
N THR A 294 33.83 -32.99 43.00
CA THR A 294 35.13 -32.79 43.66
C THR A 294 35.82 -31.55 43.08
N ASN A 295 36.42 -30.70 43.92
CA ASN A 295 36.97 -29.41 43.47
C ASN A 295 38.06 -29.53 42.38
N GLY A 296 38.80 -30.64 42.33
CA GLY A 296 39.76 -30.93 41.24
C GLY A 296 39.12 -31.30 39.89
N GLU A 297 37.85 -31.69 39.87
CA GLU A 297 37.11 -32.12 38.68
C GLU A 297 36.18 -31.01 38.15
N ILE A 298 36.00 -29.89 38.86
CA ILE A 298 34.94 -28.91 38.60
C ILE A 298 35.02 -28.23 37.21
N ASN A 299 36.22 -28.14 36.63
CA ASN A 299 36.43 -27.59 35.28
C ASN A 299 36.22 -28.61 34.14
N THR A 300 36.03 -29.90 34.46
CA THR A 300 35.84 -31.00 33.50
C THR A 300 34.64 -31.90 33.85
N PHE A 301 33.86 -31.52 34.87
CA PHE A 301 32.67 -32.24 35.27
C PHE A 301 31.53 -32.01 34.28
N GLN A 302 30.85 -33.10 33.92
CA GLN A 302 29.71 -33.08 33.00
C GLN A 302 28.60 -33.96 33.56
N LEU A 303 27.38 -33.42 33.52
CA LEU A 303 26.12 -34.17 33.60
C LEU A 303 25.48 -34.07 32.21
N GLU A 304 25.16 -35.19 31.57
CA GLU A 304 24.51 -35.21 30.25
C GLU A 304 23.32 -36.18 30.23
N GLU A 305 22.37 -35.91 29.33
CA GLU A 305 21.20 -36.77 29.11
C GLU A 305 21.56 -37.89 28.12
N GLY A 306 21.18 -39.11 28.44
CA GLY A 306 21.55 -40.32 27.70
C GLY A 306 22.20 -41.38 28.59
N SER A 307 22.55 -42.52 27.98
CA SER A 307 23.03 -43.71 28.70
C SER A 307 24.54 -43.95 28.61
N THR A 308 25.27 -43.07 27.92
CA THR A 308 26.71 -43.22 27.59
C THR A 308 27.45 -41.91 27.82
N ALA A 309 28.61 -41.98 28.47
CA ALA A 309 29.48 -40.83 28.68
C ALA A 309 30.14 -40.37 27.36
N THR A 310 30.17 -39.07 27.12
CA THR A 310 30.82 -38.46 25.95
C THR A 310 32.08 -37.67 26.34
N THR A 311 32.81 -37.18 25.33
CA THR A 311 33.95 -36.27 25.56
C THR A 311 33.47 -34.95 26.15
N TYR A 312 34.23 -34.41 27.12
CA TYR A 312 33.87 -33.18 27.83
C TYR A 312 33.51 -32.01 26.90
N GLU A 313 32.37 -31.40 27.19
CA GLU A 313 31.88 -30.16 26.62
C GLU A 313 31.58 -29.18 27.76
N ALA A 314 31.97 -27.91 27.60
CA ALA A 314 31.62 -26.87 28.56
C ALA A 314 30.12 -26.59 28.55
N PHE A 315 29.56 -26.19 29.71
CA PHE A 315 28.19 -25.71 29.79
C PHE A 315 27.95 -24.57 28.78
N SER A 316 26.87 -24.67 28.02
CA SER A 316 26.47 -23.66 27.04
C SER A 316 24.95 -23.48 27.05
N LEU A 317 24.51 -22.29 26.62
CA LEU A 317 23.11 -22.00 26.34
C LEU A 317 22.95 -21.77 24.84
N ASN A 318 22.04 -22.50 24.22
CA ASN A 318 21.79 -22.53 22.79
C ASN A 318 20.36 -22.07 22.52
N LEU A 319 20.11 -21.36 21.42
CA LEU A 319 18.74 -21.05 21.03
C LEU A 319 18.08 -22.26 20.34
N ALA A 320 16.79 -22.47 20.61
CA ALA A 320 16.01 -23.51 19.97
C ALA A 320 15.71 -23.13 18.50
N GLY A 321 16.55 -23.63 17.59
CA GLY A 321 16.39 -23.48 16.15
C GLY A 321 17.24 -22.38 15.52
N SER A 322 17.24 -22.32 14.19
CA SER A 322 17.93 -21.28 13.43
C SER A 322 17.21 -19.93 13.55
N ILE A 323 17.95 -18.85 13.85
CA ILE A 323 17.44 -17.49 13.68
C ILE A 323 17.08 -17.31 12.20
N ASN A 324 15.79 -17.26 11.91
CA ASN A 324 15.31 -16.93 10.57
C ASN A 324 15.25 -15.40 10.41
N ALA A 325 15.34 -14.89 9.19
CA ALA A 325 15.50 -13.45 8.93
C ALA A 325 14.36 -12.60 9.53
N ASN A 326 13.18 -13.19 9.73
CA ASN A 326 11.99 -12.54 10.29
C ASN A 326 12.04 -12.36 11.82
N GLN A 327 13.00 -12.98 12.52
CA GLN A 327 13.25 -12.78 13.95
C GLN A 327 14.23 -11.64 14.25
N LEU A 328 14.94 -11.15 13.23
CA LEU A 328 15.81 -9.98 13.35
C LEU A 328 14.99 -8.71 13.12
N LYS A 329 14.97 -7.80 14.11
CA LYS A 329 14.42 -6.46 13.91
C LYS A 329 15.26 -5.67 12.90
N ASP A 330 14.61 -4.76 12.17
CA ASP A 330 15.30 -3.86 11.25
C ASP A 330 16.50 -3.17 11.92
N ASN A 331 17.63 -3.07 11.19
CA ASN A 331 18.88 -2.45 11.61
C ASN A 331 19.65 -3.15 12.77
N ILE A 332 19.25 -4.35 13.21
CA ILE A 332 19.94 -5.10 14.28
C ILE A 332 21.33 -5.63 13.87
N VAL A 333 21.60 -5.79 12.57
CA VAL A 333 22.94 -6.07 12.03
C VAL A 333 23.49 -4.77 11.45
N ASN A 334 24.21 -4.01 12.27
CA ASN A 334 24.91 -2.79 11.85
C ASN A 334 26.43 -2.94 12.04
N THR A 335 27.21 -1.91 11.69
CA THR A 335 28.67 -1.94 11.73
C THR A 335 29.24 -2.23 13.12
N SER A 336 28.56 -1.86 14.20
CA SER A 336 29.02 -2.18 15.57
C SER A 336 28.90 -3.68 15.91
N ASN A 337 28.09 -4.43 15.17
CA ASN A 337 27.89 -5.87 15.34
C ASN A 337 28.79 -6.71 14.41
N LEU A 338 29.55 -6.06 13.52
CA LEU A 338 30.44 -6.72 12.57
C LEU A 338 31.89 -6.35 12.92
N LYS A 339 32.78 -7.36 12.96
CA LYS A 339 34.22 -7.09 13.07
C LYS A 339 34.72 -6.45 11.77
N ASP A 340 35.65 -5.51 11.87
CA ASP A 340 36.31 -4.93 10.70
C ASP A 340 36.86 -6.02 9.77
N SER A 341 36.73 -5.80 8.46
CA SER A 341 37.12 -6.74 7.40
C SER A 341 36.42 -8.13 7.43
N VAL A 342 35.42 -8.36 8.28
CA VAL A 342 34.74 -9.68 8.34
C VAL A 342 33.93 -9.98 7.08
N ILE A 343 33.40 -8.95 6.40
CA ILE A 343 32.74 -9.04 5.09
C ILE A 343 33.71 -8.58 4.01
N THR A 344 34.14 -9.50 3.15
CA THR A 344 34.95 -9.19 1.96
C THR A 344 34.09 -9.35 0.71
N ALA A 345 34.51 -8.79 -0.43
CA ALA A 345 33.78 -8.92 -1.70
C ALA A 345 33.41 -10.38 -2.04
N GLN A 346 34.29 -11.33 -1.72
CA GLN A 346 34.12 -12.77 -1.96
C GLN A 346 33.11 -13.44 -1.00
N LYS A 347 32.68 -12.76 0.07
CA LYS A 347 31.56 -13.17 0.93
C LYS A 347 30.23 -12.52 0.55
N THR A 348 30.24 -11.69 -0.49
CA THR A 348 29.03 -11.10 -1.07
C THR A 348 28.71 -11.80 -2.39
N ASN A 349 27.42 -11.90 -2.73
CA ASN A 349 26.97 -12.27 -4.07
C ASN A 349 26.73 -11.04 -4.97
N PHE A 350 26.97 -9.83 -4.46
CA PHE A 350 26.64 -8.57 -5.12
C PHE A 350 27.85 -7.68 -5.48
N ILE A 351 29.07 -8.04 -5.06
CA ILE A 351 30.32 -7.39 -5.49
C ILE A 351 31.10 -8.37 -6.37
N SER A 352 31.45 -7.93 -7.57
CA SER A 352 32.31 -8.64 -8.52
C SER A 352 33.71 -8.01 -8.58
N VAL A 353 34.72 -8.82 -8.89
CA VAL A 353 36.06 -8.36 -9.26
C VAL A 353 36.09 -8.21 -10.77
N GLY A 354 36.65 -7.10 -11.28
CA GLY A 354 36.91 -6.87 -12.72
C GLY A 354 37.76 -7.96 -13.38
N LYS A 355 38.16 -7.79 -14.65
CA LYS A 355 38.94 -8.83 -15.35
C LYS A 355 40.26 -9.06 -14.64
N ASN A 356 40.94 -7.98 -14.24
CA ASN A 356 42.18 -8.05 -13.48
C ASN A 356 41.95 -8.55 -12.05
N LYS A 357 42.49 -9.74 -11.74
CA LYS A 357 42.44 -10.38 -10.42
C LYS A 357 43.61 -10.00 -9.51
N PHE A 358 44.62 -9.30 -10.02
CA PHE A 358 45.78 -8.85 -9.23
C PHE A 358 45.53 -7.49 -8.58
N ASN A 359 45.26 -7.49 -7.28
CA ASN A 359 45.23 -6.25 -6.50
C ASN A 359 46.67 -5.79 -6.16
N ILE A 360 47.13 -4.72 -6.82
CA ILE A 360 48.45 -4.12 -6.57
C ILE A 360 48.62 -3.57 -5.14
N LEU A 361 47.51 -3.26 -4.45
CA LEU A 361 47.47 -2.78 -3.08
C LEU A 361 47.24 -3.90 -2.04
N ALA A 362 47.31 -5.18 -2.44
CA ALA A 362 47.22 -6.29 -1.48
C ALA A 362 48.41 -6.29 -0.52
N SER A 363 48.14 -6.38 0.79
CA SER A 363 49.16 -6.30 1.85
C SER A 363 50.11 -7.51 1.92
N ASP A 364 49.81 -8.59 1.20
CA ASP A 364 50.65 -9.77 1.05
C ASP A 364 51.44 -9.81 -0.28
N ASN A 365 51.41 -8.71 -1.06
CA ASN A 365 52.39 -8.46 -2.11
C ASN A 365 53.79 -8.26 -1.52
N ILE A 366 54.82 -8.84 -2.15
CA ILE A 366 56.20 -8.81 -1.65
C ILE A 366 57.13 -8.24 -2.73
N SER A 367 57.64 -7.04 -2.49
CA SER A 367 58.56 -6.34 -3.39
C SER A 367 60.01 -6.81 -3.21
N GLY A 368 60.76 -6.97 -4.30
CA GLY A 368 62.18 -7.33 -4.25
C GLY A 368 62.47 -8.81 -3.98
N TYR A 369 61.50 -9.69 -4.25
CA TYR A 369 61.63 -11.15 -4.10
C TYR A 369 60.94 -11.87 -5.26
N TYR A 370 61.49 -13.04 -5.64
CA TYR A 370 60.82 -14.05 -6.45
C TYR A 370 60.55 -15.32 -5.64
N LEU A 371 59.68 -16.20 -6.15
CA LEU A 371 59.42 -17.53 -5.60
C LEU A 371 60.19 -18.59 -6.38
N ASP A 372 60.83 -19.51 -5.68
CA ASP A 372 61.37 -20.76 -6.24
C ASP A 372 60.23 -21.65 -6.74
N ASN A 373 60.31 -22.15 -7.97
CA ASN A 373 59.25 -22.94 -8.60
C ASN A 373 59.18 -24.41 -8.15
N SER A 374 60.20 -24.92 -7.46
CA SER A 374 60.25 -26.28 -6.93
C SER A 374 59.62 -26.42 -5.54
N ASN A 375 59.66 -25.35 -4.72
CA ASN A 375 59.29 -25.40 -3.31
C ASN A 375 58.49 -24.18 -2.80
N GLY A 376 58.36 -23.10 -3.58
CA GLY A 376 57.60 -21.91 -3.21
C GLY A 376 58.26 -20.99 -2.18
N ASN A 377 59.56 -21.17 -1.89
CA ASN A 377 60.32 -20.30 -1.00
C ASN A 377 60.62 -18.93 -1.64
N LEU A 378 60.70 -17.88 -0.83
CA LEU A 378 61.08 -16.54 -1.27
C LEU A 378 62.59 -16.40 -1.38
N ILE A 379 63.05 -15.88 -2.53
CA ILE A 379 64.46 -15.57 -2.80
C ILE A 379 64.57 -14.10 -3.19
N ALA A 380 65.50 -13.37 -2.56
CA ALA A 380 65.68 -11.94 -2.79
C ALA A 380 66.14 -11.63 -4.23
N SER A 381 65.56 -10.60 -4.84
CA SER A 381 65.94 -10.11 -6.17
C SER A 381 65.44 -8.69 -6.41
N GLY A 382 66.34 -7.73 -6.66
CA GLY A 382 65.98 -6.36 -7.06
C GLY A 382 65.28 -6.24 -8.43
N THR A 383 65.12 -7.34 -9.17
CA THR A 383 64.52 -7.37 -10.51
C THR A 383 63.05 -7.81 -10.50
N TYR A 384 62.59 -8.44 -9.43
CA TYR A 384 61.27 -9.10 -9.39
C TYR A 384 60.49 -8.77 -8.12
N ASN A 385 59.17 -8.71 -8.28
CA ASN A 385 58.20 -8.68 -7.21
C ASN A 385 57.33 -9.94 -7.28
N THR A 386 56.81 -10.36 -6.14
CA THR A 386 55.93 -11.52 -5.99
C THR A 386 54.54 -11.05 -5.54
N THR A 387 53.48 -11.49 -6.23
CA THR A 387 52.11 -11.15 -5.82
C THR A 387 51.73 -11.78 -4.48
N GLY A 388 50.71 -11.21 -3.84
CA GLY A 388 49.92 -11.88 -2.81
C GLY A 388 49.19 -13.11 -3.34
N TYR A 389 48.45 -13.77 -2.47
CA TYR A 389 47.67 -14.97 -2.80
C TYR A 389 46.41 -14.60 -3.59
N ILE A 390 46.51 -14.60 -4.93
CA ILE A 390 45.38 -14.34 -5.83
C ILE A 390 44.49 -15.59 -5.87
N ARG A 391 43.20 -15.45 -5.57
CA ARG A 391 42.26 -16.58 -5.57
C ARG A 391 41.91 -16.99 -7.00
N ILE A 392 41.91 -18.30 -7.25
CA ILE A 392 41.66 -18.92 -8.56
C ILE A 392 40.62 -20.03 -8.46
N LYS A 393 39.95 -20.32 -9.58
CA LYS A 393 39.19 -21.55 -9.78
C LYS A 393 40.15 -22.70 -10.13
N SER A 394 39.80 -23.91 -9.72
CA SER A 394 40.51 -25.16 -10.06
C SER A 394 40.23 -25.58 -11.50
N SER A 395 41.18 -26.26 -12.15
CA SER A 395 41.07 -26.76 -13.54
C SER A 395 40.72 -25.70 -14.60
N THR A 396 41.02 -24.43 -14.32
CA THR A 396 40.57 -23.26 -15.09
C THR A 396 41.76 -22.55 -15.72
N TYR A 397 41.62 -22.02 -16.94
CA TYR A 397 42.65 -21.23 -17.59
C TYR A 397 42.70 -19.80 -17.03
N TYR A 398 43.91 -19.27 -16.87
CA TYR A 398 44.16 -17.86 -16.54
C TYR A 398 45.23 -17.29 -17.46
N TYR A 399 45.06 -16.03 -17.88
CA TYR A 399 45.97 -15.31 -18.76
C TYR A 399 46.63 -14.13 -18.01
N PRO A 400 47.97 -14.12 -17.87
CA PRO A 400 48.73 -13.01 -17.32
C PRO A 400 49.25 -12.06 -18.41
N SER A 401 49.16 -10.75 -18.21
CA SER A 401 49.77 -9.73 -19.07
C SER A 401 51.30 -9.71 -19.01
N PHE A 402 51.90 -10.39 -18.03
CA PHE A 402 53.31 -10.76 -17.95
C PHE A 402 53.53 -11.79 -16.83
N LYS A 403 54.36 -12.81 -17.02
CA LYS A 403 54.80 -13.72 -15.93
C LYS A 403 56.24 -14.20 -16.11
N HIS A 404 56.85 -14.63 -15.00
CA HIS A 404 58.14 -15.34 -14.98
C HIS A 404 58.04 -16.71 -14.27
N ILE A 405 57.35 -16.76 -13.12
CA ILE A 405 57.07 -17.98 -12.36
C ILE A 405 55.63 -17.90 -11.85
N VAL A 406 54.94 -19.04 -11.83
CA VAL A 406 53.57 -19.19 -11.32
C VAL A 406 53.57 -20.27 -10.25
N ILE A 407 53.12 -19.99 -9.04
CA ILE A 407 53.06 -20.96 -7.93
C ILE A 407 51.61 -21.17 -7.50
N PHE A 408 51.19 -22.42 -7.37
CA PHE A 408 49.84 -22.80 -6.93
C PHE A 408 49.81 -23.27 -5.48
N TYR A 409 48.73 -22.92 -4.78
CA TYR A 409 48.52 -23.24 -3.38
C TYR A 409 47.10 -23.74 -3.11
N ASP A 410 46.96 -24.57 -2.08
CA ASP A 410 45.68 -25.16 -1.63
C ASP A 410 44.81 -24.16 -0.84
N ALA A 411 43.69 -24.63 -0.28
CA ALA A 411 42.80 -23.80 0.53
C ALA A 411 43.47 -23.22 1.80
N ASN A 412 44.48 -23.91 2.33
CA ASN A 412 45.24 -23.56 3.54
C ASN A 412 46.51 -22.73 3.23
N LYS A 413 46.74 -22.39 1.95
CA LYS A 413 47.95 -21.75 1.42
C LYS A 413 49.22 -22.63 1.48
N SER A 414 49.07 -23.95 1.53
CA SER A 414 50.16 -24.91 1.34
C SER A 414 50.59 -24.97 -0.13
N PHE A 415 51.89 -25.09 -0.41
CA PHE A 415 52.42 -25.24 -1.78
C PHE A 415 51.89 -26.52 -2.45
N ILE A 416 51.45 -26.42 -3.70
CA ILE A 416 51.05 -27.56 -4.54
C ILE A 416 52.11 -27.83 -5.61
N SER A 417 52.44 -26.81 -6.40
CA SER A 417 53.35 -26.92 -7.55
C SER A 417 53.73 -25.53 -8.08
N GLY A 418 54.84 -25.44 -8.81
CA GLY A 418 55.24 -24.24 -9.52
C GLY A 418 55.54 -24.50 -11.00
N LEU A 419 55.18 -23.55 -11.85
CA LEU A 419 55.52 -23.51 -13.27
C LEU A 419 56.60 -22.44 -13.49
N SER A 420 57.74 -22.86 -14.03
CA SER A 420 58.67 -21.92 -14.67
C SER A 420 58.15 -21.66 -16.08
N GLN A 421 57.75 -20.42 -16.34
CA GLN A 421 57.21 -20.00 -17.62
C GLN A 421 57.95 -18.72 -17.99
N GLY A 422 58.92 -18.83 -18.91
CA GLY A 422 59.77 -17.70 -19.32
C GLY A 422 58.94 -16.47 -19.71
N ARG A 423 59.56 -15.28 -19.72
CA ARG A 423 58.95 -13.93 -19.79
C ARG A 423 57.94 -13.74 -20.95
N THR A 424 56.75 -14.31 -20.80
CA THR A 424 55.78 -14.51 -21.90
C THR A 424 54.34 -14.37 -21.42
N ASN A 425 53.55 -13.74 -22.27
CA ASN A 425 52.14 -13.46 -22.06
C ASN A 425 51.34 -14.62 -22.65
N THR A 426 51.36 -15.75 -21.95
CA THR A 426 50.66 -16.99 -22.33
C THR A 426 49.81 -17.49 -21.18
N GLU A 427 48.71 -18.16 -21.49
CA GLU A 427 47.82 -18.77 -20.51
C GLU A 427 48.50 -19.91 -19.72
N PHE A 428 47.90 -20.25 -18.58
CA PHE A 428 48.17 -21.49 -17.86
C PHE A 428 46.88 -22.06 -17.30
N GLN A 429 46.79 -23.38 -17.18
CA GLN A 429 45.68 -24.04 -16.48
C GLN A 429 46.04 -24.30 -15.02
N THR A 430 45.08 -24.10 -14.11
CA THR A 430 45.26 -24.33 -12.68
C THR A 430 45.07 -25.80 -12.30
N PRO A 431 45.82 -26.34 -11.32
CA PRO A 431 45.58 -27.68 -10.78
C PRO A 431 44.17 -27.85 -10.18
N SER A 432 43.66 -29.08 -10.14
CA SER A 432 42.33 -29.40 -9.59
C SER A 432 42.18 -29.10 -8.10
N THR A 433 43.28 -29.16 -7.34
CA THR A 433 43.33 -28.87 -5.90
C THR A 433 43.63 -27.40 -5.58
N ALA A 434 44.07 -26.60 -6.57
CA ALA A 434 44.50 -25.23 -6.35
C ALA A 434 43.33 -24.28 -6.03
N LYS A 435 43.55 -23.38 -5.06
CA LYS A 435 42.62 -22.31 -4.66
C LYS A 435 43.26 -20.93 -4.71
N TYR A 436 44.60 -20.84 -4.62
CA TYR A 436 45.34 -19.60 -4.82
C TYR A 436 46.51 -19.79 -5.78
N VAL A 437 46.89 -18.68 -6.42
CA VAL A 437 48.10 -18.56 -7.24
C VAL A 437 48.91 -17.36 -6.75
N ARG A 438 50.24 -17.45 -6.85
CA ARG A 438 51.15 -16.31 -6.74
C ARG A 438 51.99 -16.24 -8.01
N LEU A 439 52.26 -15.04 -8.50
CA LEU A 439 53.08 -14.84 -9.70
C LEU A 439 54.32 -14.01 -9.38
N VAL A 440 55.40 -14.33 -10.06
CA VAL A 440 56.63 -13.53 -10.10
C VAL A 440 56.58 -12.65 -11.34
N VAL A 441 56.72 -11.34 -11.13
CA VAL A 441 56.53 -10.29 -12.12
C VAL A 441 57.73 -9.34 -12.07
N ASN A 442 58.20 -8.85 -13.21
CA ASN A 442 59.33 -7.91 -13.23
C ASN A 442 58.93 -6.56 -12.64
N THR A 443 59.83 -5.90 -11.92
CA THR A 443 59.58 -4.58 -11.31
C THR A 443 59.12 -3.53 -12.32
N SER A 444 59.62 -3.57 -13.56
CA SER A 444 59.19 -2.66 -14.65
C SER A 444 57.75 -2.91 -15.14
N SER A 445 57.23 -4.13 -15.00
CA SER A 445 55.88 -4.52 -15.45
C SER A 445 54.84 -4.46 -14.34
N TRP A 446 55.25 -4.29 -13.09
CA TRP A 446 54.40 -4.42 -11.89
C TRP A 446 53.15 -3.54 -11.92
N ASN A 447 53.28 -2.27 -12.31
CA ASN A 447 52.18 -1.31 -12.33
C ASN A 447 51.16 -1.56 -13.48
N ALA A 448 51.54 -2.37 -14.47
CA ALA A 448 50.70 -2.77 -15.62
C ALA A 448 50.42 -4.29 -15.62
N PHE A 449 50.67 -4.97 -14.51
CA PHE A 449 50.43 -6.40 -14.40
C PHE A 449 48.95 -6.70 -14.18
N GLN A 450 48.45 -7.68 -14.93
CA GLN A 450 47.08 -8.14 -14.90
C GLN A 450 47.04 -9.64 -15.00
N LEU A 451 46.20 -10.27 -14.19
CA LEU A 451 45.84 -11.69 -14.31
C LEU A 451 44.34 -11.79 -14.58
N GLU A 452 43.96 -12.47 -15.65
CA GLU A 452 42.58 -12.64 -16.09
C GLU A 452 42.16 -14.10 -16.06
N GLU A 453 40.87 -14.37 -15.89
CA GLU A 453 40.30 -15.71 -16.05
C GLU A 453 39.95 -15.93 -17.53
N GLY A 454 40.44 -17.02 -18.12
CA GLY A 454 40.32 -17.32 -19.54
C GLY A 454 41.68 -17.62 -20.21
N SER A 455 41.63 -17.98 -21.49
CA SER A 455 42.81 -18.35 -22.31
C SER A 455 43.30 -17.22 -23.22
N THR A 456 42.77 -16.00 -23.08
CA THR A 456 43.09 -14.85 -23.93
C THR A 456 43.27 -13.59 -23.10
N GLY A 457 44.37 -12.87 -23.30
CA GLY A 457 44.61 -11.59 -22.63
C GLY A 457 43.85 -10.43 -23.28
N THR A 458 43.45 -9.46 -22.47
CA THR A 458 42.85 -8.19 -22.91
C THR A 458 43.77 -7.01 -22.62
N THR A 459 43.39 -5.82 -23.07
CA THR A 459 44.12 -4.57 -22.75
C THR A 459 44.09 -4.29 -21.24
N PHE A 460 45.19 -3.74 -20.70
CA PHE A 460 45.32 -3.50 -19.26
C PHE A 460 44.16 -2.69 -18.66
N GLU A 461 43.55 -3.22 -17.60
CA GLU A 461 42.65 -2.53 -16.69
C GLU A 461 43.15 -2.69 -15.23
N PRO A 462 43.06 -1.63 -14.39
CA PRO A 462 43.36 -1.73 -12.97
C PRO A 462 42.42 -2.71 -12.25
N TYR A 463 42.90 -3.30 -11.15
CA TYR A 463 42.02 -4.06 -10.24
C TYR A 463 40.89 -3.17 -9.71
N ALA A 464 39.65 -3.61 -9.95
CA ALA A 464 38.46 -2.92 -9.50
C ALA A 464 37.47 -3.90 -8.84
N LEU A 465 36.83 -3.43 -7.78
CA LEU A 465 35.61 -4.02 -7.25
C LEU A 465 34.41 -3.26 -7.83
N SER A 466 33.44 -3.98 -8.38
CA SER A 466 32.24 -3.40 -8.97
C SER A 466 31.01 -4.14 -8.47
N PHE A 467 30.00 -3.40 -8.03
CA PHE A 467 28.68 -3.99 -7.77
C PHE A 467 28.16 -4.66 -9.05
N LEU A 468 27.43 -5.77 -8.90
CA LEU A 468 26.66 -6.34 -10.01
C LEU A 468 25.74 -5.27 -10.59
N SER A 469 25.43 -5.36 -11.90
CA SER A 469 24.55 -4.41 -12.58
C SER A 469 23.13 -4.32 -11.97
N SER A 470 22.69 -5.36 -11.24
CA SER A 470 21.46 -5.38 -10.44
C SER A 470 21.54 -4.63 -9.10
N ILE A 471 22.75 -4.28 -8.65
CA ILE A 471 23.05 -3.66 -7.34
C ILE A 471 23.78 -2.31 -7.52
N GLN A 472 24.20 -1.94 -8.75
CA GLN A 472 24.47 -0.53 -9.03
C GLN A 472 23.24 0.27 -8.64
N ALA A 473 23.43 1.26 -7.76
CA ALA A 473 22.41 2.19 -7.34
C ALA A 473 21.83 2.86 -8.60
N THR A 474 20.71 2.33 -9.06
CA THR A 474 20.02 2.79 -10.25
C THR A 474 19.75 4.28 -10.09
N LYS A 475 20.06 5.06 -11.14
CA LYS A 475 19.21 6.22 -11.46
C LYS A 475 17.77 5.73 -11.27
N ILE A 476 17.04 6.34 -10.33
CA ILE A 476 15.72 5.91 -9.86
C ILE A 476 14.98 5.19 -10.99
N GLN A 477 14.77 3.86 -10.84
CA GLN A 477 14.16 3.07 -11.90
C GLN A 477 12.84 3.70 -12.32
N ASP A 478 12.53 3.63 -13.61
CA ASP A 478 11.34 4.31 -14.13
C ASP A 478 10.08 3.79 -13.45
N GLY A 479 9.21 4.69 -12.99
CA GLY A 479 8.05 4.37 -12.15
C GLY A 479 8.34 3.95 -10.70
N LEU A 480 9.59 3.83 -10.25
CA LEU A 480 9.92 3.36 -8.88
C LEU A 480 9.46 4.32 -7.78
N ILE A 481 9.50 5.63 -8.04
CA ILE A 481 8.92 6.66 -7.16
C ILE A 481 7.49 6.93 -7.62
N SER A 482 6.57 6.12 -7.10
CA SER A 482 5.14 6.35 -7.19
C SER A 482 4.72 7.57 -6.35
N THR A 483 3.53 8.12 -6.63
CA THR A 483 2.92 9.19 -5.81
C THR A 483 2.90 8.83 -4.32
N THR A 484 2.62 7.57 -3.98
CA THR A 484 2.61 7.06 -2.60
C THR A 484 3.97 7.09 -1.88
N LYS A 485 5.09 7.25 -2.59
CA LYS A 485 6.44 7.35 -2.02
C LYS A 485 6.92 8.79 -1.91
N ILE A 486 6.15 9.76 -2.40
CA ILE A 486 6.39 11.19 -2.23
C ILE A 486 5.38 11.68 -1.19
N GLN A 487 5.84 12.21 -0.06
CA GLN A 487 4.93 12.87 0.89
C GLN A 487 4.29 14.10 0.25
N ASP A 488 3.04 14.40 0.58
CA ASP A 488 2.36 15.62 0.13
C ASP A 488 3.22 16.86 0.39
N ASN A 489 3.37 17.70 -0.64
CA ASN A 489 4.22 18.90 -0.64
C ASN A 489 5.75 18.67 -0.53
N ALA A 490 6.25 17.43 -0.59
CA ALA A 490 7.70 17.17 -0.52
C ALA A 490 8.48 17.81 -1.68
N VAL A 491 7.90 17.83 -2.88
CA VAL A 491 8.45 18.50 -4.07
C VAL A 491 7.72 19.82 -4.31
N THR A 492 8.32 20.93 -3.88
CA THR A 492 7.84 22.27 -4.17
C THR A 492 8.33 22.73 -5.55
N MET A 493 7.66 23.71 -6.18
CA MET A 493 8.06 24.23 -7.51
C MET A 493 9.53 24.69 -7.54
N THR A 494 10.02 25.26 -6.43
CA THR A 494 11.41 25.68 -6.20
C THR A 494 12.44 24.54 -6.12
N LYS A 495 12.01 23.29 -5.94
CA LYS A 495 12.87 22.09 -5.96
C LYS A 495 12.93 21.43 -7.35
N THR A 496 12.29 22.01 -8.36
CA THR A 496 12.30 21.52 -9.75
C THR A 496 13.23 22.36 -10.62
N ASN A 497 13.70 21.81 -11.73
CA ASN A 497 14.44 22.55 -12.77
C ASN A 497 13.55 23.00 -13.95
N PHE A 498 12.35 22.42 -14.08
CA PHE A 498 11.40 22.64 -15.17
C PHE A 498 10.32 23.69 -14.89
N PHE A 499 10.19 24.21 -13.67
CA PHE A 499 9.45 25.45 -13.42
C PHE A 499 10.39 26.67 -13.42
N ALA A 500 9.96 27.78 -14.00
CA ALA A 500 10.57 29.09 -13.89
C ALA A 500 9.58 30.10 -13.30
N VAL A 501 10.07 31.09 -12.56
CA VAL A 501 9.24 32.25 -12.17
C VAL A 501 9.03 33.12 -13.40
N GLY A 502 7.79 33.53 -13.65
CA GLY A 502 7.38 34.45 -14.72
C GLY A 502 8.03 35.83 -14.61
N LYS A 503 7.50 36.81 -15.35
CA LYS A 503 8.13 38.13 -15.46
C LYS A 503 8.17 38.85 -14.11
N ASN A 504 7.02 38.88 -13.43
CA ASN A 504 6.90 39.42 -12.08
C ASN A 504 7.51 38.44 -11.05
N LYS A 505 8.53 38.90 -10.33
CA LYS A 505 9.27 38.16 -9.30
C LYS A 505 8.68 38.34 -7.90
N PHE A 506 7.79 39.31 -7.68
CA PHE A 506 7.14 39.54 -6.39
C PHE A 506 5.86 38.69 -6.24
N ASN A 507 5.88 37.71 -5.36
CA ASN A 507 4.67 36.97 -4.96
C ASN A 507 3.98 37.66 -3.78
N LYS A 508 2.80 38.25 -4.02
CA LYS A 508 1.98 38.89 -2.98
C LYS A 508 1.50 37.92 -1.90
N ASP A 509 1.33 36.64 -2.24
CA ASP A 509 0.81 35.59 -1.36
C ASP A 509 1.95 34.75 -0.73
N ALA A 510 3.20 35.21 -0.78
CA ALA A 510 4.32 34.54 -0.13
C ALA A 510 4.18 34.59 1.42
N SER A 511 4.35 33.45 2.06
CA SER A 511 4.16 33.29 3.52
C SER A 511 5.20 34.03 4.38
N ASP A 512 6.30 34.50 3.79
CA ASP A 512 7.33 35.32 4.44
C ASP A 512 7.19 36.83 4.16
N ASN A 513 6.12 37.26 3.49
CA ASN A 513 5.68 38.65 3.48
C ASN A 513 5.19 39.07 4.88
N VAL A 514 5.62 40.22 5.37
CA VAL A 514 5.30 40.74 6.71
C VAL A 514 4.43 41.99 6.58
N SER A 515 3.13 41.84 6.81
CA SER A 515 2.16 42.94 6.81
C SER A 515 2.34 43.84 8.04
N GLY A 516 2.16 45.15 7.86
CA GLY A 516 2.37 46.16 8.89
C GLY A 516 3.83 46.56 9.10
N TYR A 517 4.70 46.27 8.13
CA TYR A 517 6.14 46.58 8.15
C TYR A 517 6.60 47.14 6.80
N TYR A 518 7.68 47.91 6.80
CA TYR A 518 8.45 48.27 5.61
C TYR A 518 9.93 47.90 5.81
N ILE A 519 10.69 47.79 4.72
CA ILE A 519 12.13 47.52 4.75
C ILE A 519 12.89 48.84 4.78
N VAL A 520 13.68 49.06 5.83
CA VAL A 520 14.56 50.23 5.90
C VAL A 520 15.75 50.03 4.97
N TYR A 521 15.86 50.85 3.92
CA TYR A 521 16.85 50.63 2.85
C TYR A 521 18.32 50.63 3.31
N ASN A 522 18.67 51.39 4.35
CA ASN A 522 20.06 51.56 4.78
C ASN A 522 20.56 50.50 5.78
N SER A 523 19.68 49.63 6.27
CA SER A 523 20.00 48.58 7.27
C SER A 523 19.43 47.21 6.92
N GLY A 524 18.48 47.13 5.98
CA GLY A 524 17.77 45.90 5.66
C GLY A 524 16.84 45.39 6.77
N VAL A 525 16.60 46.20 7.82
CA VAL A 525 15.76 45.81 8.97
C VAL A 525 14.28 46.13 8.67
N PRO A 526 13.35 45.17 8.84
CA PRO A 526 11.93 45.46 8.81
C PRO A 526 11.53 46.34 9.99
N THR A 527 10.90 47.48 9.74
CA THR A 527 10.40 48.41 10.77
C THR A 527 8.88 48.53 10.68
N VAL A 528 8.21 48.61 11.84
CA VAL A 528 6.74 48.67 11.94
C VAL A 528 6.20 49.91 11.23
N ASN A 529 5.27 49.70 10.30
CA ASN A 529 4.42 50.73 9.70
C ASN A 529 3.16 50.08 9.10
N ALA A 530 2.00 50.35 9.66
CA ALA A 530 0.72 49.75 9.27
C ALA A 530 0.30 50.01 7.80
N THR A 531 0.89 51.00 7.13
CA THR A 531 0.61 51.34 5.73
C THR A 531 1.27 50.37 4.73
N TYR A 532 2.28 49.62 5.17
CA TYR A 532 3.15 48.83 4.31
C TYR A 532 3.10 47.33 4.60
N THR A 533 3.49 46.57 3.59
CA THR A 533 3.92 45.17 3.69
C THR A 533 5.37 45.08 3.24
N ALA A 534 6.21 44.46 4.05
CA ALA A 534 7.59 44.15 3.73
C ALA A 534 7.64 42.79 3.05
N SER A 535 8.22 42.67 1.86
CA SER A 535 8.26 41.40 1.15
C SER A 535 9.07 40.33 1.90
N GLY A 536 8.84 39.08 1.57
CA GLY A 536 9.78 37.98 1.76
C GLY A 536 11.10 38.19 1.02
N PHE A 537 12.02 37.23 1.14
CA PHE A 537 13.29 37.25 0.41
C PHE A 537 13.10 36.79 -1.03
N ILE A 538 13.10 37.74 -1.98
CA ILE A 538 12.90 37.46 -3.40
C ILE A 538 14.26 37.20 -4.05
N ALA A 539 14.40 36.08 -4.76
CA ALA A 539 15.65 35.73 -5.45
C ALA A 539 15.91 36.65 -6.65
N ILE A 540 17.15 37.13 -6.76
CA ILE A 540 17.66 37.99 -7.83
C ILE A 540 19.04 37.49 -8.30
N LYS A 541 19.44 37.90 -9.50
CA LYS A 541 20.79 37.67 -10.03
C LYS A 541 21.72 38.82 -9.59
N PRO A 542 23.01 38.57 -9.29
CA PRO A 542 23.99 39.63 -9.06
C PRO A 542 24.29 40.44 -10.33
N SER A 543 24.77 41.68 -10.18
CA SER A 543 25.18 42.58 -11.28
C SER A 543 24.15 42.76 -12.42
N THR A 544 22.87 42.53 -12.14
CA THR A 544 21.79 42.42 -13.14
C THR A 544 20.80 43.57 -12.97
N TYR A 545 20.28 44.10 -14.07
CA TYR A 545 19.23 45.12 -14.02
C TYR A 545 17.88 44.53 -13.64
N TYR A 546 17.18 45.22 -12.75
CA TYR A 546 15.78 44.97 -12.40
C TYR A 546 15.00 46.28 -12.44
N THR A 547 13.70 46.18 -12.72
CA THR A 547 12.77 47.31 -12.71
C THR A 547 11.62 47.02 -11.76
N ILE A 548 11.24 48.01 -10.96
CA ILE A 548 10.00 48.00 -10.17
C ILE A 548 9.03 49.03 -10.73
N ASN A 549 7.74 48.67 -10.84
CA ASN A 549 6.74 49.58 -11.36
C ASN A 549 6.41 50.73 -10.38
N ILE A 550 6.62 50.52 -9.09
CA ILE A 550 6.36 51.51 -8.03
C ILE A 550 7.58 51.60 -7.10
N GLY A 551 8.32 52.70 -7.20
CA GLY A 551 9.55 52.96 -6.44
C GLY A 551 9.28 53.25 -4.96
N ARG A 552 9.96 52.50 -4.10
CA ARG A 552 9.95 52.59 -2.62
C ARG A 552 11.32 52.18 -2.07
N GLN A 553 11.44 52.02 -0.74
CA GLN A 553 12.65 51.50 -0.12
C GLN A 553 12.84 50.00 -0.41
N ILE A 554 14.04 49.62 -0.86
CA ILE A 554 14.47 48.24 -1.13
C ILE A 554 15.81 47.94 -0.46
N ALA A 555 16.07 46.68 -0.12
CA ALA A 555 17.35 46.22 0.42
C ALA A 555 17.81 44.91 -0.22
N PHE A 556 19.13 44.75 -0.36
CA PHE A 556 19.82 43.62 -0.97
C PHE A 556 20.56 42.79 0.08
N TYR A 557 20.59 41.48 -0.14
CA TYR A 557 21.18 40.50 0.78
C TYR A 557 21.95 39.42 0.03
N ASP A 558 22.95 38.84 0.69
CA ASP A 558 23.78 37.75 0.16
C ASP A 558 23.05 36.38 0.23
N ALA A 559 23.73 35.31 -0.20
CA ALA A 559 23.20 33.94 -0.12
C ALA A 559 22.84 33.49 1.32
N SER A 560 23.49 34.06 2.33
CA SER A 560 23.26 33.81 3.75
C SER A 560 22.17 34.71 4.35
N LYS A 561 21.52 35.55 3.53
CA LYS A 561 20.52 36.56 3.92
C LYS A 561 21.08 37.70 4.81
N VAL A 562 22.40 37.94 4.75
CA VAL A 562 23.06 39.09 5.39
C VAL A 562 22.89 40.33 4.50
N TYR A 563 22.57 41.48 5.10
CA TYR A 563 22.37 42.74 4.40
C TYR A 563 23.68 43.24 3.74
N ILE A 564 23.57 43.70 2.49
CA ILE A 564 24.68 44.25 1.70
C ILE A 564 24.54 45.77 1.57
N SER A 565 23.40 46.23 1.06
CA SER A 565 23.11 47.63 0.72
C SER A 565 21.62 47.78 0.40
N GLY A 566 21.12 48.99 0.17
CA GLY A 566 19.77 49.21 -0.33
C GLY A 566 19.59 50.59 -0.93
N LEU A 567 18.42 50.82 -1.52
CA LEU A 567 18.08 52.04 -2.26
C LEU A 567 16.74 52.61 -1.79
N ASN A 568 16.66 53.93 -1.70
CA ASN A 568 15.39 54.64 -1.49
C ASN A 568 14.88 55.17 -2.84
N LEU A 569 13.93 54.46 -3.45
CA LEU A 569 13.38 54.78 -4.77
C LEU A 569 12.03 55.51 -4.67
N THR A 570 11.69 56.04 -3.50
CA THR A 570 10.39 56.66 -3.21
C THR A 570 10.09 57.82 -4.16
N GLY A 571 8.95 57.76 -4.86
CA GLY A 571 8.52 58.78 -5.82
C GLY A 571 9.00 58.55 -7.26
N THR A 572 9.82 57.54 -7.53
CA THR A 572 10.29 57.19 -8.88
C THR A 572 9.51 55.99 -9.43
N ASN A 573 8.54 56.23 -10.32
CA ASN A 573 7.66 55.21 -10.87
C ASN A 573 7.67 55.26 -12.42
N PRO A 574 8.12 54.21 -13.14
CA PRO A 574 8.87 53.06 -12.64
C PRO A 574 10.29 53.44 -12.19
N ALA A 575 10.96 52.56 -11.45
CA ALA A 575 12.35 52.70 -11.04
C ALA A 575 13.18 51.50 -11.48
N SER A 576 14.27 51.75 -12.22
CA SER A 576 15.22 50.72 -12.67
C SER A 576 16.54 50.83 -11.90
N PHE A 577 17.13 49.71 -11.52
CA PHE A 577 18.38 49.65 -10.77
C PHE A 577 19.19 48.41 -11.14
N GLN A 578 20.51 48.44 -10.91
CA GLN A 578 21.38 47.27 -11.03
C GLN A 578 21.63 46.67 -9.64
N THR A 579 21.59 45.35 -9.53
CA THR A 579 21.86 44.65 -8.26
C THR A 579 23.37 44.63 -7.94
N PRO A 580 23.76 44.65 -6.64
CA PRO A 580 25.15 44.45 -6.24
C PRO A 580 25.74 43.12 -6.73
N SER A 581 27.06 43.05 -6.89
CA SER A 581 27.78 41.87 -7.41
C SER A 581 27.74 40.63 -6.50
N THR A 582 27.33 40.78 -5.25
CA THR A 582 27.14 39.69 -4.28
C THR A 582 25.68 39.46 -3.88
N ALA A 583 24.73 40.21 -4.45
CA ALA A 583 23.32 40.14 -4.07
C ALA A 583 22.62 38.93 -4.68
N VAL A 584 22.02 38.10 -3.81
CA VAL A 584 21.24 36.90 -4.17
C VAL A 584 19.76 37.09 -3.84
N TYR A 585 19.44 37.95 -2.86
CA TYR A 585 18.08 38.29 -2.50
C TYR A 585 17.84 39.79 -2.44
N ILE A 586 16.60 40.20 -2.72
CA ILE A 586 16.07 41.54 -2.49
C ILE A 586 14.85 41.45 -1.56
N ARG A 587 14.63 42.49 -0.75
CA ARG A 587 13.37 42.74 -0.05
C ARG A 587 12.83 44.12 -0.38
N LEU A 588 11.50 44.22 -0.45
CA LEU A 588 10.77 45.37 -0.99
C LEU A 588 9.84 45.96 0.08
N SER A 589 9.67 47.29 0.05
CA SER A 589 8.60 47.98 0.79
C SER A 589 7.43 48.27 -0.14
N ILE A 590 6.26 47.73 0.15
CA ILE A 590 5.09 47.80 -0.74
C ILE A 590 3.93 48.41 0.07
N THR A 591 3.21 49.40 -0.45
CA THR A 591 2.02 49.90 0.28
C THR A 591 0.88 48.90 0.15
N ASN A 592 0.03 48.83 1.17
CA ASN A 592 -1.10 47.90 1.18
C ASN A 592 -2.15 48.20 0.08
N ALA A 593 -2.18 49.42 -0.46
CA ALA A 593 -3.02 49.80 -1.59
C ALA A 593 -2.47 49.30 -2.94
N GLU A 594 -1.15 49.18 -3.07
CA GLU A 594 -0.45 48.87 -4.33
C GLU A 594 -0.12 47.36 -4.46
N ILE A 595 -0.32 46.56 -3.40
CA ILE A 595 0.14 45.16 -3.32
C ILE A 595 -0.43 44.22 -4.41
N ASN A 596 -1.63 44.50 -4.92
CA ASN A 596 -2.27 43.69 -5.97
C ASN A 596 -1.76 44.01 -7.39
N THR A 597 -1.06 45.13 -7.57
CA THR A 597 -0.52 45.59 -8.85
C THR A 597 1.01 45.78 -8.81
N TYR A 598 1.67 45.40 -7.73
CA TYR A 598 3.11 45.56 -7.56
C TYR A 598 3.90 44.55 -8.41
N GLN A 599 4.91 45.03 -9.13
CA GLN A 599 5.76 44.23 -10.00
C GLN A 599 7.24 44.57 -9.82
N LEU A 600 8.04 43.52 -9.62
CA LEU A 600 9.49 43.51 -9.78
C LEU A 600 9.80 42.61 -10.97
N GLU A 601 10.52 43.10 -11.98
CA GLU A 601 10.88 42.31 -13.16
C GLU A 601 12.38 42.45 -13.50
N GLU A 602 12.93 41.43 -14.15
CA GLU A 602 14.33 41.42 -14.62
C GLU A 602 14.43 42.18 -15.95
N GLY A 603 15.35 43.13 -16.04
CA GLY A 603 15.48 44.08 -17.14
C GLY A 603 15.55 45.54 -16.68
N SER A 604 16.00 46.43 -17.57
CA SER A 604 16.15 47.88 -17.31
C SER A 604 14.91 48.70 -17.68
N THR A 605 13.91 48.09 -18.32
CA THR A 605 12.69 48.74 -18.82
C THR A 605 11.45 48.12 -18.17
N ALA A 606 10.53 48.96 -17.67
CA ALA A 606 9.25 48.50 -17.16
C ALA A 606 8.34 48.00 -18.28
N THR A 607 7.54 46.98 -17.99
CA THR A 607 6.53 46.45 -18.92
C THR A 607 5.13 46.46 -18.29
N GLY A 608 4.10 46.14 -19.08
CA GLY A 608 2.73 46.03 -18.56
C GLY A 608 2.62 44.99 -17.43
N PHE A 609 1.79 45.28 -16.43
CA PHE A 609 1.64 44.44 -15.24
C PHE A 609 1.24 42.99 -15.58
N GLU A 610 1.90 42.01 -14.96
CA GLU A 610 1.39 40.64 -14.82
C GLU A 610 1.44 40.19 -13.36
N SER A 611 0.46 39.38 -12.96
CA SER A 611 0.50 38.70 -11.66
C SER A 611 1.64 37.68 -11.61
N PHE A 612 2.20 37.48 -10.42
CA PHE A 612 3.17 36.42 -10.16
C PHE A 612 2.64 35.05 -10.59
N ARG A 613 3.46 34.31 -11.34
CA ARG A 613 3.14 32.99 -11.88
C ARG A 613 4.38 32.14 -12.03
N TYR A 614 4.20 30.82 -12.06
CA TYR A 614 5.23 29.91 -12.53
C TYR A 614 4.95 29.55 -14.00
N THR A 615 5.99 29.17 -14.72
CA THR A 615 5.92 28.77 -16.11
C THR A 615 6.66 27.45 -16.29
N LEU A 616 6.17 26.57 -17.16
CA LEU A 616 6.93 25.40 -17.57
C LEU A 616 8.03 25.81 -18.54
N LYS A 617 9.20 25.18 -18.39
CA LYS A 617 10.25 25.14 -19.41
C LYS A 617 10.04 23.88 -20.25
N ASP A 618 9.61 24.06 -21.49
CA ASP A 618 9.87 23.09 -22.56
C ASP A 618 10.96 23.65 -23.50
N ASN A 619 11.29 22.91 -24.57
CA ASN A 619 12.30 23.32 -25.54
C ASN A 619 11.79 24.34 -26.59
N SER A 620 10.53 24.81 -26.47
CA SER A 620 9.78 25.50 -27.53
C SER A 620 9.17 26.84 -27.09
N GLY A 621 8.87 27.05 -25.81
CA GLY A 621 8.25 28.28 -25.34
C GLY A 621 7.73 28.25 -23.90
N THR A 622 7.15 29.37 -23.47
CA THR A 622 6.73 29.57 -22.07
C THR A 622 5.23 29.28 -21.89
N ILE A 623 4.88 28.15 -21.28
CA ILE A 623 3.49 27.85 -20.89
C ILE A 623 3.25 28.38 -19.45
N PRO A 624 2.31 29.32 -19.23
CA PRO A 624 2.01 29.84 -17.90
C PRO A 624 1.11 28.88 -17.10
N ILE A 625 1.44 28.71 -15.82
CA ILE A 625 0.62 27.99 -14.84
C ILE A 625 0.21 28.96 -13.74
N PHE A 626 -1.10 29.04 -13.51
CA PHE A 626 -1.70 29.86 -12.47
C PHE A 626 -1.59 29.13 -11.11
N ALA A 627 -1.19 29.85 -10.06
CA ALA A 627 -0.93 29.27 -8.73
C ALA A 627 -2.21 28.96 -7.92
N ASN A 628 -3.38 29.25 -8.50
CA ASN A 628 -4.69 28.99 -7.96
C ASN A 628 -5.30 27.76 -8.64
N SER A 629 -5.62 26.74 -7.85
CA SER A 629 -6.26 25.51 -8.29
C SER A 629 -7.72 25.75 -8.70
N GLU A 630 -7.92 26.27 -9.90
CA GLU A 630 -9.03 25.75 -10.70
C GLU A 630 -8.72 24.28 -10.97
N ALA A 631 -9.66 23.39 -10.63
CA ALA A 631 -9.46 21.96 -10.82
C ALA A 631 -9.19 21.70 -12.31
N THR A 632 -7.96 21.31 -12.64
CA THR A 632 -7.55 20.97 -14.00
C THR A 632 -8.52 19.91 -14.50
N VAL A 633 -9.37 20.28 -15.48
CA VAL A 633 -10.31 19.33 -16.05
C VAL A 633 -9.47 18.23 -16.68
N ASN A 634 -9.59 17.01 -16.14
CA ASN A 634 -8.85 15.86 -16.64
C ASN A 634 -9.22 15.68 -18.11
N LYS A 635 -8.31 15.95 -19.05
CA LYS A 635 -8.59 15.87 -20.49
C LYS A 635 -8.57 14.39 -20.91
N ASP A 636 -9.74 13.75 -20.94
CA ASP A 636 -9.88 12.40 -21.47
C ASP A 636 -11.30 12.12 -21.97
N PHE A 637 -11.40 11.18 -22.89
CA PHE A 637 -12.64 10.69 -23.47
C PHE A 637 -12.47 9.22 -23.85
N ILE A 638 -13.55 8.44 -23.94
CA ILE A 638 -13.51 7.04 -24.39
C ILE A 638 -13.98 6.92 -25.83
N ILE A 639 -13.54 5.89 -26.55
CA ILE A 639 -14.23 5.44 -27.76
C ILE A 639 -13.91 3.98 -27.98
N THR A 640 -14.91 3.18 -28.35
CA THR A 640 -14.69 1.75 -28.62
C THR A 640 -14.02 1.61 -29.99
N PRO A 641 -12.91 0.86 -30.13
CA PRO A 641 -12.16 0.80 -31.39
C PRO A 641 -12.95 0.23 -32.58
N LYS A 642 -14.02 -0.55 -32.34
CA LYS A 642 -14.91 -1.07 -33.37
C LYS A 642 -16.38 -1.01 -32.96
N TYR A 643 -17.22 -0.62 -33.90
CA TYR A 643 -18.69 -0.74 -33.82
C TYR A 643 -19.18 -1.66 -34.94
N TYR A 644 -20.23 -2.44 -34.67
CA TYR A 644 -20.87 -3.32 -35.64
C TYR A 644 -22.32 -2.88 -35.83
N ILE A 645 -22.74 -2.65 -37.07
CA ILE A 645 -24.10 -2.19 -37.38
C ILE A 645 -24.54 -2.80 -38.72
N PRO A 646 -25.79 -3.28 -38.88
CA PRO A 646 -26.23 -3.80 -40.17
C PRO A 646 -26.33 -2.68 -41.20
N SER A 647 -26.05 -3.01 -42.47
CA SER A 647 -26.33 -2.11 -43.59
C SER A 647 -27.82 -1.70 -43.57
N GLY A 648 -28.09 -0.41 -43.81
CA GLY A 648 -29.44 0.19 -43.75
C GLY A 648 -29.93 0.57 -42.35
N LYS A 649 -29.15 0.33 -41.29
CA LYS A 649 -29.44 0.83 -39.92
C LYS A 649 -28.61 2.08 -39.61
N GLN A 650 -28.90 2.74 -38.48
CA GLN A 650 -28.16 3.93 -38.04
C GLN A 650 -27.39 3.63 -36.76
N LEU A 651 -26.07 3.85 -36.79
CA LEU A 651 -25.24 4.02 -35.60
C LEU A 651 -25.35 5.48 -35.15
N VAL A 652 -25.47 5.70 -33.84
CA VAL A 652 -25.29 7.01 -33.21
C VAL A 652 -24.22 6.86 -32.12
N VAL A 653 -23.29 7.81 -32.04
CA VAL A 653 -22.28 7.89 -30.98
C VAL A 653 -22.44 9.25 -30.29
N PHE A 654 -22.80 9.24 -29.01
CA PHE A 654 -23.22 10.40 -28.23
C PHE A 654 -22.04 11.05 -27.49
N ASN A 655 -21.79 12.34 -27.75
CA ASN A 655 -20.66 13.09 -27.18
C ASN A 655 -20.73 13.12 -25.64
N GLU A 656 -21.93 13.31 -25.07
CA GLU A 656 -22.11 13.38 -23.61
C GLU A 656 -21.86 12.06 -22.86
N ASN A 657 -21.87 10.93 -23.57
CA ASN A 657 -21.52 9.64 -22.97
C ASN A 657 -19.99 9.45 -22.98
N ILE A 658 -19.33 9.87 -24.07
CA ILE A 658 -17.92 9.54 -24.28
C ILE A 658 -16.91 10.54 -23.73
N VAL A 659 -17.33 11.74 -23.33
CA VAL A 659 -16.45 12.77 -22.77
C VAL A 659 -16.57 12.82 -21.24
N ASN A 660 -15.45 12.79 -20.52
CA ASN A 660 -15.46 12.70 -19.04
C ASN A 660 -15.93 13.96 -18.30
N SER A 661 -16.15 15.07 -19.01
CA SER A 661 -16.54 16.35 -18.43
C SER A 661 -17.34 17.19 -19.44
N PRO A 662 -18.52 17.73 -19.06
CA PRO A 662 -19.28 18.61 -19.94
C PRO A 662 -18.51 19.84 -20.45
N LYS A 663 -17.49 20.30 -19.70
CA LYS A 663 -16.61 21.41 -20.10
C LYS A 663 -15.75 21.14 -21.34
N LEU A 664 -15.57 19.86 -21.72
CA LEU A 664 -14.76 19.48 -22.88
C LEU A 664 -15.61 19.33 -24.15
N LEU A 665 -16.95 19.28 -24.05
CA LEU A 665 -17.86 19.09 -25.18
C LEU A 665 -17.73 20.18 -26.25
N GLU A 666 -17.42 21.42 -25.86
CA GLU A 666 -17.21 22.54 -26.79
C GLU A 666 -15.96 22.38 -27.68
N LYS A 667 -15.01 21.52 -27.28
CA LYS A 667 -13.74 21.24 -27.98
C LYS A 667 -13.71 19.81 -28.54
N PHE A 668 -14.81 19.09 -28.50
CA PHE A 668 -14.87 17.67 -28.84
C PHE A 668 -15.64 17.41 -30.13
N GLU A 669 -15.04 16.65 -31.04
CA GLU A 669 -15.66 16.19 -32.28
C GLU A 669 -15.53 14.66 -32.40
N VAL A 670 -16.56 14.01 -32.94
CA VAL A 670 -16.48 12.64 -33.45
C VAL A 670 -17.06 12.62 -34.86
N SER A 671 -16.31 12.05 -35.81
CA SER A 671 -16.62 12.12 -37.24
C SER A 671 -16.16 10.89 -38.03
N ILE A 672 -16.84 10.67 -39.16
CA ILE A 672 -16.50 9.69 -40.20
C ILE A 672 -16.56 10.45 -41.52
N SER A 673 -15.54 10.30 -42.37
CA SER A 673 -15.53 10.88 -43.72
C SER A 673 -16.38 10.03 -44.68
N SER A 674 -17.69 10.25 -44.64
CA SER A 674 -18.66 9.55 -45.51
C SER A 674 -19.88 10.42 -45.79
N ALA A 675 -20.43 10.35 -47.01
CA ALA A 675 -21.66 11.05 -47.38
C ALA A 675 -22.89 10.61 -46.55
N ASN A 676 -22.83 9.43 -45.92
CA ASN A 676 -23.88 8.91 -45.04
C ASN A 676 -23.60 9.16 -43.55
N ALA A 677 -22.62 10.00 -43.23
CA ALA A 677 -22.30 10.44 -41.87
C ALA A 677 -22.76 11.89 -41.65
N LYS A 678 -23.22 12.18 -40.43
CA LYS A 678 -23.58 13.53 -39.99
C LYS A 678 -23.18 13.72 -38.53
N THR A 679 -22.18 14.56 -38.29
CA THR A 679 -21.87 15.05 -36.94
C THR A 679 -22.82 16.18 -36.56
N THR A 680 -23.24 16.20 -35.30
CA THR A 680 -24.17 17.17 -34.71
C THR A 680 -23.65 17.57 -33.33
N GLY A 681 -24.19 18.64 -32.73
CA GLY A 681 -23.83 19.03 -31.35
C GLY A 681 -24.13 17.97 -30.27
N VAL A 682 -24.89 16.93 -30.61
CA VAL A 682 -25.19 15.78 -29.72
C VAL A 682 -24.21 14.62 -29.96
N GLY A 683 -23.68 14.47 -31.17
CA GLY A 683 -22.88 13.32 -31.57
C GLY A 683 -22.86 13.02 -33.06
N LEU A 684 -22.14 11.96 -33.44
CA LEU A 684 -22.09 11.40 -34.80
C LEU A 684 -23.31 10.52 -35.05
N LYS A 685 -23.94 10.68 -36.22
CA LYS A 685 -24.91 9.73 -36.80
C LYS A 685 -24.33 9.15 -38.08
N TYR A 686 -24.35 7.84 -38.26
CA TYR A 686 -23.85 7.17 -39.46
C TYR A 686 -24.78 6.04 -39.91
N SER A 687 -25.16 6.06 -41.19
CA SER A 687 -26.07 5.07 -41.78
C SER A 687 -25.42 4.40 -43.00
N PRO A 688 -24.65 3.30 -42.83
CA PRO A 688 -24.06 2.59 -43.96
C PRO A 688 -25.14 2.04 -44.90
N VAL A 689 -24.91 2.16 -46.20
CA VAL A 689 -25.83 1.68 -47.26
C VAL A 689 -25.36 0.39 -47.95
N SER A 690 -24.13 -0.03 -47.68
CA SER A 690 -23.52 -1.28 -48.15
C SER A 690 -22.72 -1.92 -47.03
N THR A 691 -22.39 -3.20 -47.18
CA THR A 691 -21.44 -3.88 -46.29
C THR A 691 -20.01 -3.36 -46.49
N GLY A 692 -19.15 -3.55 -45.49
CA GLY A 692 -17.75 -3.11 -45.50
C GLY A 692 -17.33 -2.46 -44.20
N SER A 693 -16.19 -1.78 -44.20
CA SER A 693 -15.65 -1.08 -43.02
C SER A 693 -15.29 0.36 -43.37
N VAL A 694 -15.55 1.29 -42.45
CA VAL A 694 -15.12 2.69 -42.57
C VAL A 694 -14.42 3.16 -41.29
N SER A 695 -13.35 3.91 -41.42
CA SER A 695 -12.64 4.50 -40.27
C SER A 695 -13.25 5.84 -39.87
N GLY A 696 -13.26 6.11 -38.57
CA GLY A 696 -13.63 7.39 -37.98
C GLY A 696 -12.61 7.84 -36.94
N SER A 697 -12.74 9.09 -36.50
CA SER A 697 -11.90 9.70 -35.48
C SER A 697 -12.75 10.45 -34.46
N ALA A 698 -12.38 10.32 -33.19
CA ALA A 698 -12.78 11.23 -32.13
C ALA A 698 -11.59 12.11 -31.75
N ILE A 699 -11.83 13.40 -31.60
CA ILE A 699 -10.82 14.46 -31.45
C ILE A 699 -11.25 15.35 -30.28
N LEU A 700 -10.37 15.54 -29.31
CA LEU A 700 -10.44 16.62 -28.34
C LEU A 700 -9.41 17.68 -28.71
N GLY A 701 -9.85 18.92 -28.92
CA GLY A 701 -9.01 20.08 -29.16
C GLY A 701 -8.47 20.69 -27.86
N ASN A 702 -7.34 21.38 -27.98
CA ASN A 702 -6.80 22.23 -26.93
C ASN A 702 -7.53 23.59 -26.91
N ASP A 703 -7.06 24.53 -26.09
CA ASP A 703 -7.73 25.84 -25.93
C ASP A 703 -7.61 26.75 -27.16
N ASN A 704 -6.75 26.39 -28.12
CA ASN A 704 -6.65 27.02 -29.45
C ASN A 704 -7.42 26.22 -30.53
N PHE A 705 -8.24 25.24 -30.15
CA PHE A 705 -8.97 24.31 -31.03
C PHE A 705 -8.07 23.47 -31.97
N ALA A 706 -6.76 23.40 -31.70
CA ALA A 706 -5.87 22.47 -32.39
C ALA A 706 -5.94 21.08 -31.71
N ASN A 707 -5.84 20.01 -32.49
CA ASN A 707 -5.95 18.62 -32.01
C ASN A 707 -4.98 18.35 -30.85
N ASP A 708 -5.53 17.92 -29.70
CA ASP A 708 -4.80 17.61 -28.45
C ASP A 708 -4.75 16.09 -28.26
N ILE A 709 -5.92 15.44 -28.24
CA ILE A 709 -6.07 13.98 -28.12
C ILE A 709 -6.91 13.48 -29.29
N VAL A 710 -6.39 12.50 -30.03
CA VAL A 710 -7.08 11.84 -31.15
C VAL A 710 -7.15 10.34 -30.90
N LYS A 711 -8.34 9.74 -31.04
CA LYS A 711 -8.56 8.29 -30.96
C LYS A 711 -9.34 7.82 -32.18
N SER A 712 -8.81 6.85 -32.90
CA SER A 712 -9.44 6.29 -34.11
C SER A 712 -10.33 5.09 -33.78
N PHE A 713 -11.38 4.90 -34.58
CA PHE A 713 -12.28 3.75 -34.49
C PHE A 713 -12.69 3.28 -35.89
N THR A 714 -13.32 2.11 -35.99
CA THR A 714 -13.87 1.56 -37.23
C THR A 714 -15.34 1.20 -37.06
N VAL A 715 -16.18 1.50 -38.04
CA VAL A 715 -17.53 0.96 -38.12
C VAL A 715 -17.58 -0.13 -39.18
N VAL A 716 -17.95 -1.34 -38.77
CA VAL A 716 -18.17 -2.50 -39.63
C VAL A 716 -19.66 -2.56 -39.98
N ALA A 717 -19.97 -2.32 -41.25
CA ALA A 717 -21.29 -2.46 -41.82
C ALA A 717 -21.52 -3.92 -42.23
N THR A 718 -22.48 -4.59 -41.59
CA THR A 718 -22.67 -6.04 -41.70
C THR A 718 -23.88 -6.41 -42.55
N ASP A 719 -23.86 -7.62 -43.11
CA ASP A 719 -24.97 -8.12 -43.93
C ASP A 719 -26.15 -8.52 -43.05
N ALA A 720 -27.28 -7.83 -43.19
CA ALA A 720 -28.52 -8.13 -42.46
C ALA A 720 -29.17 -9.47 -42.89
N THR A 721 -28.76 -10.05 -44.02
CA THR A 721 -29.46 -11.14 -44.72
C THR A 721 -28.86 -12.54 -44.55
N ALA A 722 -27.60 -12.67 -44.11
CA ALA A 722 -26.98 -13.96 -43.78
C ALA A 722 -27.90 -14.81 -42.87
N THR A 723 -27.97 -16.14 -43.02
CA THR A 723 -28.85 -17.00 -42.18
C THR A 723 -28.14 -18.22 -41.59
N THR A 724 -26.81 -18.17 -41.43
CA THR A 724 -26.02 -19.26 -40.87
C THR A 724 -26.52 -19.64 -39.48
N ALA A 725 -26.77 -20.94 -39.26
CA ALA A 725 -27.32 -21.40 -37.99
C ALA A 725 -26.34 -21.20 -36.83
N LYS A 726 -26.82 -20.63 -35.71
CA LYS A 726 -26.04 -20.41 -34.47
C LYS A 726 -26.89 -20.57 -33.22
N LYS A 727 -26.28 -21.14 -32.17
CA LYS A 727 -26.81 -21.19 -30.81
C LYS A 727 -26.24 -20.02 -30.00
N ILE A 728 -27.12 -19.23 -29.39
CA ILE A 728 -26.77 -18.02 -28.65
C ILE A 728 -27.21 -18.15 -27.20
N LEU A 729 -26.30 -17.86 -26.27
CA LEU A 729 -26.58 -17.76 -24.83
C LEU A 729 -26.38 -16.31 -24.37
N PHE A 730 -27.40 -15.73 -23.73
CA PHE A 730 -27.31 -14.39 -23.12
C PHE A 730 -27.20 -14.50 -21.59
N LEU A 731 -26.09 -14.03 -21.01
CA LEU A 731 -25.89 -13.85 -19.57
C LEU A 731 -26.01 -12.37 -19.21
N GLY A 732 -26.65 -12.05 -18.09
CA GLY A 732 -26.60 -10.70 -17.55
C GLY A 732 -27.62 -10.39 -16.47
N ASP A 733 -27.80 -9.09 -16.26
CA ASP A 733 -28.63 -8.50 -15.23
C ASP A 733 -30.12 -8.33 -15.62
N SER A 734 -30.82 -7.33 -15.04
CA SER A 734 -32.22 -7.00 -15.35
C SER A 734 -32.45 -6.54 -16.79
N ILE A 735 -31.44 -6.01 -17.47
CA ILE A 735 -31.53 -5.56 -18.86
C ILE A 735 -31.50 -6.79 -19.79
N THR A 736 -30.66 -7.78 -19.49
CA THR A 736 -30.69 -9.10 -20.16
C THR A 736 -31.95 -9.88 -19.80
N TRP A 737 -32.41 -9.82 -18.54
CA TRP A 737 -33.68 -10.42 -18.08
C TRP A 737 -34.88 -9.91 -18.90
N ARG A 738 -34.91 -8.63 -19.32
CA ARG A 738 -35.97 -8.07 -20.17
C ARG A 738 -35.85 -8.54 -21.63
N SER A 739 -34.62 -8.71 -22.15
CA SER A 739 -34.31 -9.16 -23.52
C SER A 739 -35.01 -8.44 -24.68
N THR A 740 -35.62 -7.27 -24.50
CA THR A 740 -36.35 -6.55 -25.57
C THR A 740 -35.45 -6.14 -26.74
N HIS A 741 -34.14 -5.98 -26.52
CA HIS A 741 -33.15 -5.80 -27.58
C HIS A 741 -32.88 -7.08 -28.41
N VAL A 742 -33.18 -8.27 -27.86
CA VAL A 742 -33.14 -9.55 -28.58
C VAL A 742 -34.39 -9.73 -29.46
N ASP A 743 -35.56 -9.25 -29.04
CA ASP A 743 -36.77 -9.22 -29.90
C ASP A 743 -36.49 -8.43 -31.20
N ARG A 744 -35.69 -7.35 -31.12
CA ARG A 744 -35.22 -6.57 -32.28
C ARG A 744 -34.27 -7.35 -33.18
N LEU A 745 -33.31 -8.11 -32.61
CA LEU A 745 -32.46 -9.06 -33.36
C LEU A 745 -33.30 -10.08 -34.12
N ILE A 746 -34.32 -10.66 -33.48
CA ILE A 746 -35.21 -11.65 -34.09
C ILE A 746 -36.02 -11.04 -35.24
N THR A 747 -36.58 -9.84 -35.01
CA THR A 747 -37.39 -9.10 -36.00
C THR A 747 -36.57 -8.73 -37.25
N ASN A 748 -35.30 -8.34 -37.08
CA ASN A 748 -34.41 -7.98 -38.19
C ASN A 748 -33.81 -9.20 -38.90
N SER A 749 -33.34 -10.20 -38.14
CA SER A 749 -32.37 -11.20 -38.60
C SER A 749 -32.47 -12.55 -37.86
N GLY A 750 -33.64 -12.92 -37.31
CA GLY A 750 -33.79 -14.11 -36.47
C GLY A 750 -33.56 -15.48 -37.13
N THR A 751 -33.67 -15.59 -38.46
CA THR A 751 -33.56 -16.87 -39.18
C THR A 751 -32.22 -17.57 -38.92
N GLY A 752 -32.27 -18.85 -38.52
CA GLY A 752 -31.11 -19.67 -38.16
C GLY A 752 -30.65 -19.55 -36.71
N LEU A 753 -31.17 -18.60 -35.93
CA LEU A 753 -30.76 -18.43 -34.53
C LEU A 753 -31.57 -19.33 -33.59
N THR A 754 -30.87 -20.01 -32.69
CA THR A 754 -31.45 -20.77 -31.57
C THR A 754 -30.96 -20.17 -30.26
N PHE A 755 -31.88 -19.84 -29.35
CA PHE A 755 -31.52 -19.32 -28.03
C PHE A 755 -31.45 -20.45 -27.01
N VAL A 756 -30.44 -20.42 -26.14
CA VAL A 756 -30.18 -21.47 -25.15
C VAL A 756 -30.01 -20.87 -23.76
N GLY A 757 -30.45 -21.59 -22.72
CA GLY A 757 -30.47 -21.11 -21.33
C GLY A 757 -31.52 -21.85 -20.49
N THR A 758 -31.47 -21.71 -19.17
CA THR A 758 -32.45 -22.34 -18.26
C THR A 758 -33.73 -21.51 -18.05
N ARG A 759 -33.71 -20.23 -18.42
CA ARG A 759 -34.81 -19.28 -18.13
C ARG A 759 -35.35 -18.65 -19.41
N ARG A 760 -36.67 -18.54 -19.53
CA ARG A 760 -37.33 -17.81 -20.64
C ARG A 760 -37.28 -16.30 -20.40
N ALA A 761 -36.95 -15.54 -21.42
CA ALA A 761 -36.68 -14.11 -21.25
C ALA A 761 -37.96 -13.26 -21.14
N SER A 762 -39.02 -13.58 -21.88
CA SER A 762 -40.32 -12.90 -21.79
C SER A 762 -41.49 -13.88 -21.81
N ALA A 763 -42.61 -13.48 -21.19
CA ALA A 763 -43.88 -14.20 -21.29
C ALA A 763 -44.54 -14.07 -22.69
N SER A 764 -44.19 -13.02 -23.46
CA SER A 764 -44.69 -12.80 -24.82
C SER A 764 -43.83 -13.49 -25.90
N THR A 765 -42.51 -13.59 -25.70
CA THR A 765 -41.57 -14.25 -26.62
C THR A 765 -40.96 -15.49 -25.99
N ASN A 766 -41.83 -16.50 -25.80
CA ASN A 766 -41.57 -17.76 -25.10
C ASN A 766 -40.42 -18.64 -25.64
N ASN A 767 -39.83 -18.30 -26.80
CA ASN A 767 -38.77 -19.08 -27.45
C ASN A 767 -37.36 -18.52 -27.18
N ILE A 768 -37.24 -17.39 -26.45
CA ILE A 768 -35.94 -16.81 -26.08
C ILE A 768 -35.52 -17.38 -24.73
N LEU A 769 -34.53 -18.28 -24.74
CA LEU A 769 -33.87 -18.77 -23.54
C LEU A 769 -32.62 -17.95 -23.24
N CYS A 770 -32.38 -17.70 -21.96
CA CYS A 770 -31.26 -16.89 -21.47
C CYS A 770 -30.88 -17.25 -20.03
N GLU A 771 -29.88 -16.54 -19.52
CA GLU A 771 -29.48 -16.47 -18.12
C GLU A 771 -29.44 -15.02 -17.64
N GLY A 772 -30.46 -14.24 -18.01
CA GLY A 772 -30.74 -12.93 -17.42
C GLY A 772 -31.38 -13.08 -16.04
N ARG A 773 -30.86 -12.39 -15.03
CA ARG A 773 -31.38 -12.35 -13.64
C ARG A 773 -31.39 -10.91 -13.13
N GLY A 774 -32.54 -10.41 -12.67
CA GLY A 774 -32.67 -9.00 -12.33
C GLY A 774 -32.07 -8.63 -10.97
N GLY A 775 -31.33 -7.52 -10.88
CA GLY A 775 -30.59 -7.14 -9.68
C GLY A 775 -29.28 -7.92 -9.44
N TRP A 776 -28.95 -8.89 -10.30
CA TRP A 776 -27.74 -9.69 -10.15
C TRP A 776 -26.49 -8.95 -10.64
N SER A 777 -25.38 -9.27 -9.98
CA SER A 777 -24.02 -8.83 -10.32
C SER A 777 -23.27 -9.94 -11.05
N ALA A 778 -22.13 -9.65 -11.66
CA ALA A 778 -21.22 -10.70 -12.14
C ALA A 778 -20.82 -11.66 -11.00
N GLY A 779 -20.70 -11.14 -9.78
CA GLY A 779 -20.41 -11.91 -8.57
C GLY A 779 -21.51 -12.91 -8.18
N SER A 780 -22.77 -12.61 -8.50
CA SER A 780 -23.92 -13.48 -8.26
C SER A 780 -23.86 -14.76 -9.11
N PHE A 781 -23.19 -14.71 -10.27
CA PHE A 781 -23.00 -15.86 -11.16
C PHE A 781 -21.77 -16.71 -10.82
N THR A 782 -20.69 -16.09 -10.34
CA THR A 782 -19.38 -16.74 -10.09
C THR A 782 -19.11 -17.12 -8.63
N THR A 783 -20.08 -16.93 -7.73
CA THR A 783 -19.94 -17.24 -6.30
C THR A 783 -21.04 -18.19 -5.89
N GLN A 784 -20.70 -19.28 -5.20
CA GLN A 784 -21.70 -20.21 -4.69
C GLN A 784 -22.52 -19.52 -3.58
N ASN A 785 -23.85 -19.59 -3.69
CA ASN A 785 -24.80 -18.90 -2.82
C ASN A 785 -25.99 -19.81 -2.51
N THR A 786 -26.46 -19.78 -1.27
CA THR A 786 -27.55 -20.64 -0.76
C THR A 786 -28.91 -19.92 -0.70
N GLY A 787 -28.93 -18.60 -0.90
CA GLY A 787 -30.12 -17.79 -1.13
C GLY A 787 -30.39 -17.52 -2.62
N LEU A 788 -29.34 -17.38 -3.45
CA LEU A 788 -29.42 -17.21 -4.90
C LEU A 788 -28.85 -18.43 -5.63
N TRP A 789 -29.54 -18.96 -6.64
CA TRP A 789 -29.09 -20.15 -7.37
C TRP A 789 -28.47 -19.80 -8.74
N SER A 790 -27.14 -19.76 -8.80
CA SER A 790 -26.40 -19.72 -10.08
C SER A 790 -26.33 -21.15 -10.67
N PRO A 791 -26.82 -21.38 -11.90
CA PRO A 791 -26.76 -22.71 -12.51
C PRO A 791 -25.34 -23.10 -12.96
N PHE A 792 -24.43 -22.11 -13.05
CA PHE A 792 -23.02 -22.26 -13.43
C PHE A 792 -22.10 -22.65 -12.27
N MET A 793 -22.49 -22.36 -11.03
CA MET A 793 -21.71 -22.78 -9.86
C MET A 793 -21.98 -24.25 -9.60
N GLN A 794 -21.00 -25.09 -9.94
CA GLN A 794 -21.11 -26.54 -9.88
C GLN A 794 -19.94 -27.12 -9.06
N PRO A 795 -20.19 -28.12 -8.21
CA PRO A 795 -19.14 -28.82 -7.49
C PRO A 795 -18.26 -29.65 -8.45
N GLN A 796 -17.05 -29.97 -8.02
CA GLN A 796 -16.19 -30.93 -8.72
C GLN A 796 -16.84 -32.33 -8.82
N ASP A 797 -16.32 -33.18 -9.69
CA ASP A 797 -16.82 -34.54 -9.89
C ASP A 797 -16.68 -35.39 -8.61
N PRO A 798 -17.63 -36.32 -8.35
CA PRO A 798 -18.71 -36.77 -9.24
C PRO A 798 -20.04 -35.98 -9.10
N TYR A 799 -20.07 -34.88 -8.35
CA TYR A 799 -21.31 -34.22 -7.93
C TYR A 799 -21.95 -33.32 -9.00
N ARG A 800 -23.27 -33.18 -8.93
CA ARG A 800 -24.09 -32.31 -9.82
C ARG A 800 -25.05 -31.45 -9.00
N TYR A 801 -24.90 -30.14 -9.03
CA TYR A 801 -25.73 -29.25 -8.22
C TYR A 801 -27.04 -28.87 -8.91
N LYS A 802 -28.14 -29.16 -8.21
CA LYS A 802 -29.52 -28.93 -8.64
C LYS A 802 -30.12 -27.64 -8.07
N GLY A 803 -29.42 -26.92 -7.20
CA GLY A 803 -29.83 -25.61 -6.68
C GLY A 803 -30.27 -25.61 -5.21
N ASN A 804 -31.22 -24.73 -4.90
CA ASN A 804 -31.72 -24.46 -3.54
C ASN A 804 -33.18 -24.93 -3.44
N THR A 805 -33.59 -25.62 -2.36
CA THR A 805 -34.98 -26.07 -2.22
C THR A 805 -35.97 -24.90 -2.17
N SER A 806 -35.61 -23.79 -1.53
CA SER A 806 -36.45 -22.58 -1.48
C SER A 806 -36.75 -22.01 -2.87
N PHE A 807 -35.76 -21.99 -3.75
CA PHE A 807 -35.89 -21.50 -5.12
C PHE A 807 -36.89 -22.34 -5.93
N TRP A 808 -36.84 -23.67 -5.81
CA TRP A 808 -37.74 -24.55 -6.56
C TRP A 808 -39.16 -24.60 -6.01
N ILE A 809 -39.33 -24.37 -4.70
CA ILE A 809 -40.66 -24.15 -4.09
C ILE A 809 -41.26 -22.85 -4.66
N ASP A 810 -40.50 -21.75 -4.65
CA ASP A 810 -40.90 -20.44 -5.18
C ASP A 810 -41.25 -20.49 -6.68
N ALA A 811 -40.38 -21.08 -7.51
CA ALA A 811 -40.61 -21.24 -8.95
C ALA A 811 -41.92 -22.01 -9.27
N ASN A 812 -42.33 -22.92 -8.38
CA ASN A 812 -43.56 -23.70 -8.50
C ASN A 812 -44.82 -23.02 -7.95
N GLN A 813 -44.71 -21.84 -7.32
CA GLN A 813 -45.89 -21.07 -6.91
C GLN A 813 -46.73 -20.61 -8.12
N THR A 814 -47.97 -20.22 -7.85
CA THR A 814 -48.87 -19.57 -8.83
C THR A 814 -48.34 -18.19 -9.23
N THR A 815 -47.75 -17.47 -8.28
CA THR A 815 -47.08 -16.18 -8.48
C THR A 815 -45.66 -16.26 -7.90
N PRO A 816 -44.68 -16.85 -8.62
CA PRO A 816 -43.28 -16.89 -8.18
C PRO A 816 -42.70 -15.50 -7.96
N SER A 817 -41.67 -15.41 -7.13
CA SER A 817 -40.87 -14.19 -7.00
C SER A 817 -40.15 -13.83 -8.30
N TYR A 818 -39.66 -12.58 -8.35
CA TYR A 818 -38.97 -12.01 -9.52
C TYR A 818 -37.69 -12.75 -9.95
N ASP A 819 -37.03 -13.46 -9.02
CA ASP A 819 -35.86 -14.30 -9.33
C ASP A 819 -36.25 -15.71 -9.79
N ALA A 820 -37.40 -16.22 -9.35
CA ALA A 820 -37.89 -17.58 -9.61
C ALA A 820 -38.90 -17.68 -10.77
N ASP A 821 -39.20 -16.55 -11.44
CA ASP A 821 -40.12 -16.52 -12.59
C ASP A 821 -39.48 -17.08 -13.89
N ARG A 822 -40.35 -17.59 -14.77
CA ARG A 822 -40.00 -18.03 -16.16
C ARG A 822 -39.05 -19.24 -16.29
N PHE A 823 -39.20 -20.22 -15.40
CA PHE A 823 -38.59 -21.57 -15.53
C PHE A 823 -39.60 -22.70 -15.87
N PRO A 824 -40.54 -22.54 -16.82
CA PRO A 824 -41.60 -23.54 -17.05
C PRO A 824 -41.05 -24.89 -17.50
N ASP A 825 -39.90 -24.91 -18.16
CA ASP A 825 -39.25 -26.11 -18.70
C ASP A 825 -38.52 -26.95 -17.63
N TYR A 826 -38.29 -26.39 -16.44
CA TYR A 826 -37.47 -27.00 -15.39
C TYR A 826 -38.17 -27.15 -14.04
N LYS A 827 -39.11 -26.25 -13.69
CA LYS A 827 -39.71 -26.24 -12.35
C LYS A 827 -40.45 -27.53 -11.98
N THR A 828 -41.06 -28.19 -12.96
CA THR A 828 -41.78 -29.47 -12.79
C THR A 828 -40.87 -30.68 -12.56
N LEU A 829 -39.55 -30.53 -12.74
CA LEU A 829 -38.55 -31.53 -12.35
C LEU A 829 -38.37 -31.59 -10.82
N PHE A 830 -38.97 -30.66 -10.08
CA PHE A 830 -38.87 -30.51 -8.63
C PHE A 830 -40.25 -30.58 -7.97
N ASN A 831 -40.30 -31.16 -6.77
CA ASN A 831 -41.51 -31.23 -5.97
C ASN A 831 -41.89 -29.82 -5.49
N SER A 832 -43.13 -29.39 -5.76
CA SER A 832 -43.61 -28.04 -5.45
C SER A 832 -43.69 -27.70 -3.95
N THR A 833 -43.70 -28.72 -3.07
CA THR A 833 -43.77 -28.54 -1.61
C THR A 833 -42.41 -28.63 -0.94
N THR A 834 -41.52 -29.52 -1.41
CA THR A 834 -40.22 -29.77 -0.76
C THR A 834 -39.03 -29.19 -1.51
N GLY A 835 -39.18 -28.80 -2.78
CA GLY A 835 -38.10 -28.28 -3.63
C GLY A 835 -37.06 -29.31 -4.07
N TYR A 836 -37.21 -30.59 -3.71
CA TYR A 836 -36.32 -31.67 -4.13
C TYR A 836 -36.66 -32.17 -5.55
N PRO A 837 -35.65 -32.64 -6.34
CA PRO A 837 -35.89 -33.31 -7.61
C PRO A 837 -36.89 -34.47 -7.48
N VAL A 838 -37.83 -34.58 -8.41
CA VAL A 838 -38.83 -35.67 -8.48
C VAL A 838 -38.20 -36.99 -8.95
N SER A 839 -37.13 -36.91 -9.74
CA SER A 839 -36.37 -38.07 -10.22
C SER A 839 -34.86 -37.78 -10.08
N PRO A 840 -34.32 -37.83 -8.86
CA PRO A 840 -32.89 -37.62 -8.64
C PRO A 840 -32.07 -38.79 -9.15
N ALA A 841 -30.84 -38.52 -9.58
CA ALA A 841 -29.86 -39.54 -9.91
C ALA A 841 -28.64 -39.44 -8.97
N THR A 842 -27.91 -40.54 -8.80
CA THR A 842 -26.77 -40.62 -7.87
C THR A 842 -25.79 -39.46 -8.06
N ASN A 843 -25.31 -38.91 -6.95
CA ASN A 843 -24.45 -37.72 -6.85
C ASN A 843 -25.12 -36.38 -7.25
N ASP A 844 -26.44 -36.34 -7.43
CA ASP A 844 -27.16 -35.07 -7.40
C ASP A 844 -27.05 -34.45 -6.00
N VAL A 845 -26.76 -33.15 -5.95
CA VAL A 845 -26.61 -32.35 -4.74
C VAL A 845 -27.62 -31.21 -4.77
N ILE A 846 -28.28 -30.95 -3.64
CA ILE A 846 -29.15 -29.80 -3.44
C ILE A 846 -28.83 -29.15 -2.10
N TYR A 847 -29.02 -27.83 -1.99
CA TYR A 847 -29.02 -27.16 -0.69
C TYR A 847 -30.44 -27.18 -0.12
N ASP A 848 -30.62 -27.83 1.03
CA ASP A 848 -31.88 -27.81 1.76
C ASP A 848 -31.90 -26.56 2.65
N ASN A 849 -32.71 -25.57 2.26
CA ASN A 849 -32.85 -24.31 2.97
C ASN A 849 -33.50 -24.45 4.36
N THR A 850 -34.29 -25.49 4.61
CA THR A 850 -34.94 -25.74 5.89
C THR A 850 -33.98 -26.42 6.87
N ALA A 851 -33.18 -27.38 6.38
CA ALA A 851 -32.13 -28.03 7.15
C ALA A 851 -30.79 -27.26 7.18
N ALA A 852 -30.71 -26.14 6.44
CA ALA A 852 -29.54 -25.27 6.28
C ALA A 852 -28.25 -25.98 5.82
N THR A 853 -28.36 -27.09 5.09
CA THR A 853 -27.26 -28.01 4.76
C THR A 853 -27.34 -28.53 3.34
N TYR A 854 -26.22 -29.01 2.79
CA TYR A 854 -26.21 -29.71 1.51
C TYR A 854 -26.62 -31.18 1.70
N LYS A 855 -27.43 -31.67 0.78
CA LYS A 855 -27.86 -33.06 0.68
C LYS A 855 -27.35 -33.66 -0.62
N VAL A 856 -26.92 -34.91 -0.60
CA VAL A 856 -26.55 -35.70 -1.77
C VAL A 856 -27.47 -36.91 -1.92
N TYR A 857 -27.88 -37.23 -3.15
CA TYR A 857 -28.62 -38.45 -3.44
C TYR A 857 -27.66 -39.62 -3.65
N ASN A 858 -27.74 -40.63 -2.78
CA ASN A 858 -26.84 -41.80 -2.81
C ASN A 858 -27.30 -42.91 -3.78
N GLY A 859 -28.42 -42.72 -4.47
CA GLY A 859 -29.07 -43.73 -5.33
C GLY A 859 -30.33 -44.35 -4.73
N THR A 860 -30.61 -44.15 -3.44
CA THR A 860 -31.87 -44.55 -2.78
C THR A 860 -32.49 -43.41 -1.96
N SER A 861 -31.67 -42.64 -1.23
CA SER A 861 -32.11 -41.56 -0.34
C SER A 861 -31.23 -40.32 -0.41
N TRP A 862 -31.77 -39.19 0.08
CA TRP A 862 -31.03 -37.96 0.31
C TRP A 862 -30.36 -38.01 1.69
N VAL A 863 -29.04 -37.85 1.72
CA VAL A 863 -28.22 -37.86 2.95
C VAL A 863 -27.39 -36.59 3.06
N ASP A 864 -27.00 -36.21 4.27
CA ASP A 864 -26.15 -35.03 4.49
C ASP A 864 -24.76 -35.17 3.86
N ILE A 865 -24.27 -34.07 3.28
CA ILE A 865 -22.89 -33.95 2.82
C ILE A 865 -22.29 -32.64 3.35
N SER A 866 -21.06 -32.72 3.88
CA SER A 866 -20.34 -31.54 4.38
C SER A 866 -20.05 -30.57 3.25
N SER A 867 -20.29 -29.28 3.48
CA SER A 867 -19.92 -28.22 2.52
C SER A 867 -18.41 -28.21 2.21
N GLY A 868 -17.57 -28.60 3.17
CA GLY A 868 -16.12 -28.76 2.97
C GLY A 868 -15.74 -29.90 2.01
N SER A 869 -16.67 -30.82 1.71
CA SER A 869 -16.49 -31.87 0.70
C SER A 869 -16.92 -31.44 -0.70
N LEU A 870 -17.45 -30.21 -0.87
CA LEU A 870 -17.97 -29.68 -2.13
C LEU A 870 -17.17 -28.45 -2.59
N THR A 871 -16.18 -28.67 -3.46
CA THR A 871 -15.45 -27.58 -4.11
C THR A 871 -16.23 -27.05 -5.31
N PHE A 872 -16.92 -25.92 -5.15
CA PHE A 872 -17.67 -25.25 -6.21
C PHE A 872 -16.78 -24.41 -7.13
N THR A 873 -17.02 -24.49 -8.44
CA THR A 873 -16.35 -23.67 -9.48
C THR A 873 -17.37 -23.20 -10.52
N PHE A 874 -17.05 -22.13 -11.25
CA PHE A 874 -17.83 -21.72 -12.42
C PHE A 874 -17.55 -22.71 -13.57
N ASN A 875 -18.51 -23.55 -13.91
CA ASN A 875 -18.30 -24.68 -14.83
C ASN A 875 -19.43 -24.79 -15.87
N VAL A 876 -19.15 -24.31 -17.08
CA VAL A 876 -20.10 -24.29 -18.21
C VAL A 876 -20.44 -25.69 -18.70
N ALA A 877 -19.47 -26.61 -18.77
CA ALA A 877 -19.71 -27.98 -19.24
C ALA A 877 -20.66 -28.75 -18.29
N LYS A 878 -20.49 -28.58 -16.97
CA LYS A 878 -21.43 -29.12 -15.97
C LYS A 878 -22.79 -28.45 -16.05
N TYR A 879 -22.85 -27.13 -16.12
CA TYR A 879 -24.10 -26.40 -16.37
C TYR A 879 -24.88 -27.00 -17.54
N ARG A 880 -24.23 -27.18 -18.69
CA ARG A 880 -24.88 -27.72 -19.88
C ARG A 880 -25.35 -29.17 -19.72
N THR A 881 -24.54 -30.03 -19.13
CA THR A 881 -24.89 -31.46 -18.95
C THR A 881 -25.94 -31.68 -17.86
N VAL A 882 -25.95 -30.88 -16.79
CA VAL A 882 -26.95 -30.96 -15.71
C VAL A 882 -28.34 -30.49 -16.15
N TRP A 883 -28.40 -29.51 -17.07
CA TRP A 883 -29.64 -28.84 -17.51
C TRP A 883 -30.01 -29.11 -18.99
N SER A 884 -29.31 -30.04 -19.64
CA SER A 884 -29.48 -30.42 -21.06
C SER A 884 -29.38 -29.24 -22.05
N ILE A 885 -28.52 -28.26 -21.76
CA ILE A 885 -28.33 -27.07 -22.58
C ILE A 885 -27.37 -27.37 -23.75
N ALA A 886 -27.81 -27.09 -24.97
CA ALA A 886 -26.97 -27.23 -26.16
C ALA A 886 -25.75 -26.30 -26.08
N GLN A 887 -24.60 -26.74 -26.59
CA GLN A 887 -23.38 -25.93 -26.61
C GLN A 887 -23.59 -24.64 -27.41
N PRO A 888 -23.32 -23.45 -26.84
CA PRO A 888 -23.45 -22.18 -27.55
C PRO A 888 -22.29 -22.00 -28.54
N ASP A 889 -22.60 -21.41 -29.69
CA ASP A 889 -21.62 -20.92 -30.67
C ASP A 889 -21.21 -19.48 -30.33
N ILE A 890 -22.17 -18.69 -29.80
CA ILE A 890 -21.99 -17.30 -29.39
C ILE A 890 -22.52 -17.13 -27.95
N VAL A 891 -21.78 -16.41 -27.11
CA VAL A 891 -22.20 -16.03 -25.76
C VAL A 891 -22.12 -14.51 -25.62
N SER A 892 -23.18 -13.89 -25.13
CA SER A 892 -23.23 -12.46 -24.81
C SER A 892 -23.26 -12.29 -23.30
N ILE A 893 -22.36 -11.46 -22.76
CA ILE A 893 -22.20 -11.23 -21.32
C ILE A 893 -22.37 -9.73 -21.05
N MET A 894 -23.38 -9.37 -20.23
CA MET A 894 -23.65 -7.98 -19.86
C MET A 894 -23.87 -7.84 -18.34
N PHE A 895 -22.88 -7.27 -17.66
CA PHE A 895 -22.88 -6.96 -16.23
C PHE A 895 -22.25 -5.60 -15.99
N GLY A 896 -22.39 -5.04 -14.78
CA GLY A 896 -21.83 -3.73 -14.44
C GLY A 896 -22.83 -2.80 -13.77
N THR A 897 -24.09 -2.78 -14.25
CA THR A 897 -25.15 -1.90 -13.73
C THR A 897 -25.34 -2.09 -12.21
N ASN A 898 -25.45 -3.36 -11.77
CA ASN A 898 -25.59 -3.69 -10.35
C ASN A 898 -24.22 -3.80 -9.64
N ASP A 899 -23.17 -4.24 -10.33
CA ASP A 899 -21.82 -4.33 -9.77
C ASP A 899 -21.24 -2.96 -9.34
N PHE A 900 -21.68 -1.89 -10.00
CA PHE A 900 -21.27 -0.50 -9.72
C PHE A 900 -22.42 0.39 -9.19
N ALA A 901 -23.56 -0.21 -8.81
CA ALA A 901 -24.65 0.52 -8.19
C ALA A 901 -24.21 1.17 -6.87
N GLY A 902 -24.27 2.50 -6.80
CA GLY A 902 -23.83 3.25 -5.62
C GLY A 902 -22.31 3.41 -5.47
N VAL A 903 -21.51 2.90 -6.42
CA VAL A 903 -20.05 3.09 -6.44
C VAL A 903 -19.71 4.51 -6.89
N ASP A 904 -18.69 5.11 -6.28
CA ASP A 904 -18.14 6.41 -6.68
C ASP A 904 -16.73 6.28 -7.28
N LEU A 905 -16.17 7.39 -7.77
CA LEU A 905 -14.85 7.38 -8.42
C LEU A 905 -13.68 7.02 -7.48
N ILE A 906 -13.88 7.09 -6.16
CA ILE A 906 -12.87 6.70 -5.16
C ILE A 906 -12.89 5.18 -4.98
N THR A 907 -14.09 4.63 -4.77
CA THR A 907 -14.34 3.20 -4.55
C THR A 907 -14.29 2.35 -5.84
N PHE A 908 -14.46 2.98 -7.01
CA PHE A 908 -14.33 2.31 -8.31
C PHE A 908 -12.98 1.59 -8.46
N ALA A 909 -11.88 2.25 -8.07
CA ALA A 909 -10.52 1.71 -8.24
C ALA A 909 -10.28 0.40 -7.48
N THR A 910 -10.94 0.20 -6.34
CA THR A 910 -10.88 -1.05 -5.56
C THR A 910 -11.88 -2.11 -6.04
N ASN A 911 -13.00 -1.70 -6.62
CA ASN A 911 -14.07 -2.61 -7.05
C ASN A 911 -13.82 -3.21 -8.44
N TYR A 912 -13.22 -2.45 -9.36
CA TYR A 912 -13.01 -2.91 -10.75
C TYR A 912 -12.15 -4.19 -10.87
N PRO A 913 -11.02 -4.36 -10.17
CA PRO A 913 -10.22 -5.59 -10.28
C PRO A 913 -10.99 -6.87 -9.92
N ALA A 914 -11.86 -6.80 -8.90
CA ALA A 914 -12.69 -7.93 -8.50
C ALA A 914 -13.80 -8.23 -9.53
N TYR A 915 -14.39 -7.19 -10.14
CA TYR A 915 -15.33 -7.35 -11.25
C TYR A 915 -14.65 -7.96 -12.49
N LYS A 916 -13.47 -7.45 -12.88
CA LYS A 916 -12.70 -7.96 -14.02
C LYS A 916 -12.34 -9.44 -13.85
N ALA A 917 -11.85 -9.84 -12.67
CA ALA A 917 -11.51 -11.23 -12.38
C ALA A 917 -12.71 -12.19 -12.56
N ARG A 918 -13.94 -11.72 -12.28
CA ARG A 918 -15.18 -12.52 -12.50
C ARG A 918 -15.49 -12.67 -13.99
N LEU A 919 -15.33 -11.61 -14.78
CA LEU A 919 -15.45 -11.69 -16.24
C LEU A 919 -14.39 -12.64 -16.84
N ASP A 920 -13.13 -12.56 -16.38
CA ASP A 920 -12.05 -13.44 -16.82
C ASP A 920 -12.38 -14.92 -16.52
N VAL A 921 -12.96 -15.21 -15.34
CA VAL A 921 -13.45 -16.55 -14.97
C VAL A 921 -14.59 -17.02 -15.88
N MET A 922 -15.56 -16.15 -16.22
CA MET A 922 -16.64 -16.50 -17.16
C MET A 922 -16.08 -16.81 -18.55
N ILE A 923 -15.19 -15.95 -19.07
CA ILE A 923 -14.54 -16.10 -20.38
C ILE A 923 -13.79 -17.43 -20.44
N ALA A 924 -12.95 -17.71 -19.43
CA ALA A 924 -12.20 -18.97 -19.34
C ALA A 924 -13.14 -20.18 -19.27
N GLY A 925 -14.22 -20.11 -18.48
CA GLY A 925 -15.22 -21.18 -18.38
C GLY A 925 -15.91 -21.51 -19.70
N PHE A 926 -16.28 -20.51 -20.49
CA PHE A 926 -16.86 -20.72 -21.83
C PHE A 926 -15.83 -21.27 -22.82
N LYS A 927 -14.59 -20.78 -22.80
CA LYS A 927 -13.49 -21.28 -23.65
C LYS A 927 -13.08 -22.72 -23.32
N ALA A 928 -13.22 -23.14 -22.06
CA ALA A 928 -12.95 -24.50 -21.62
C ALA A 928 -14.01 -25.51 -22.11
N ASP A 929 -15.28 -25.11 -22.20
CA ASP A 929 -16.35 -25.94 -22.80
C ASP A 929 -16.29 -25.94 -24.34
N ASN A 930 -16.03 -24.77 -24.95
CA ASN A 930 -15.92 -24.61 -26.39
C ASN A 930 -14.82 -23.58 -26.73
N SER A 931 -13.64 -24.05 -27.15
CA SER A 931 -12.52 -23.18 -27.51
C SER A 931 -12.83 -22.24 -28.69
N SER A 932 -13.75 -22.63 -29.57
CA SER A 932 -14.16 -21.87 -30.76
C SER A 932 -15.29 -20.87 -30.49
N VAL A 933 -15.88 -20.85 -29.29
CA VAL A 933 -17.00 -19.95 -28.94
C VAL A 933 -16.63 -18.48 -29.16
N LYS A 934 -17.57 -17.72 -29.73
CA LYS A 934 -17.45 -16.26 -29.85
C LYS A 934 -18.05 -15.62 -28.61
N ILE A 935 -17.29 -14.79 -27.89
CA ILE A 935 -17.77 -14.12 -26.68
C ILE A 935 -17.94 -12.63 -26.98
N ILE A 936 -19.15 -12.13 -26.79
CA ILE A 936 -19.48 -10.71 -26.84
C ILE A 936 -19.48 -10.21 -25.38
N LEU A 937 -18.57 -9.29 -25.07
CA LEU A 937 -18.57 -8.55 -23.81
C LEU A 937 -19.28 -7.22 -24.06
N CYS A 938 -20.47 -7.09 -23.48
CA CYS A 938 -21.26 -5.87 -23.58
C CYS A 938 -20.78 -4.85 -22.56
N ILE A 939 -20.37 -3.67 -23.02
CA ILE A 939 -20.30 -2.50 -22.16
C ILE A 939 -21.75 -2.10 -21.85
N PRO A 940 -22.16 -2.04 -20.58
CA PRO A 940 -23.55 -1.75 -20.22
C PRO A 940 -23.98 -0.35 -20.69
N PRO A 941 -25.29 -0.12 -20.93
CA PRO A 941 -25.79 1.20 -21.32
C PRO A 941 -25.43 2.30 -20.29
N PRO A 942 -25.45 3.58 -20.69
CA PRO A 942 -25.25 4.70 -19.77
C PRO A 942 -26.39 4.76 -18.74
N HIS A 943 -26.26 5.60 -17.71
CA HIS A 943 -27.38 5.92 -16.82
C HIS A 943 -28.19 7.08 -17.41
N GLY A 944 -29.52 6.99 -17.34
CA GLY A 944 -30.44 8.05 -17.75
C GLY A 944 -30.17 9.39 -17.04
N LYS A 945 -30.51 10.49 -17.68
CA LYS A 945 -30.26 11.86 -17.20
C LYS A 945 -31.23 12.21 -16.06
N THR A 946 -30.74 12.67 -14.91
CA THR A 946 -31.59 12.88 -13.73
C THR A 946 -32.47 14.14 -13.82
N SER A 947 -33.64 14.07 -13.20
CA SER A 947 -34.64 15.16 -13.08
C SER A 947 -35.02 15.44 -11.63
N ALA A 948 -35.64 16.61 -11.38
CA ALA A 948 -36.39 17.05 -10.19
C ALA A 948 -36.12 16.34 -8.82
N GLY A 949 -35.52 17.06 -7.88
CA GLY A 949 -35.37 16.62 -6.47
C GLY A 949 -34.05 15.91 -6.15
N SER A 950 -32.98 16.21 -6.90
CA SER A 950 -31.73 15.45 -6.93
C SER A 950 -31.08 15.16 -5.57
N SER A 951 -30.98 13.87 -5.24
CA SER A 951 -29.70 13.36 -4.74
C SER A 951 -28.73 13.24 -5.93
N LEU A 952 -27.42 13.31 -5.70
CA LEU A 952 -26.39 13.24 -6.76
C LEU A 952 -26.24 11.83 -7.41
N SER A 953 -27.22 10.94 -7.25
CA SER A 953 -27.10 9.50 -7.50
C SER A 953 -26.93 9.12 -8.97
N GLY A 954 -27.75 9.65 -9.88
CA GLY A 954 -27.73 9.25 -11.30
C GLY A 954 -26.48 9.74 -12.05
N GLU A 955 -26.04 10.98 -11.86
CA GLU A 955 -24.78 11.45 -12.46
C GLU A 955 -23.53 10.80 -11.81
N ARG A 956 -23.58 10.40 -10.54
CA ARG A 956 -22.53 9.53 -9.95
C ARG A 956 -22.51 8.16 -10.62
N SER A 957 -23.68 7.56 -10.84
CA SER A 957 -23.80 6.27 -11.54
C SER A 957 -23.31 6.37 -12.98
N GLN A 958 -23.61 7.47 -13.69
CA GLN A 958 -23.04 7.74 -15.01
C GLN A 958 -21.51 7.84 -14.97
N ALA A 959 -20.93 8.52 -13.98
CA ALA A 959 -19.46 8.63 -13.84
C ALA A 959 -18.79 7.27 -13.50
N ALA A 960 -19.46 6.42 -12.72
CA ALA A 960 -19.02 5.06 -12.45
C ALA A 960 -19.10 4.17 -13.71
N LEU A 961 -20.18 4.26 -14.48
CA LEU A 961 -20.36 3.52 -15.74
C LEU A 961 -19.42 4.02 -16.85
N TYR A 962 -19.12 5.33 -16.90
CA TYR A 962 -18.04 5.88 -17.75
C TYR A 962 -16.69 5.24 -17.41
N SER A 963 -16.39 5.13 -16.11
CA SER A 963 -15.15 4.52 -15.65
C SER A 963 -15.12 3.01 -15.97
N LEU A 964 -16.25 2.31 -15.86
CA LEU A 964 -16.39 0.93 -16.28
C LEU A 964 -16.14 0.77 -17.80
N ALA A 965 -16.79 1.58 -18.62
CA ALA A 965 -16.62 1.57 -20.07
C ALA A 965 -15.16 1.83 -20.47
N LYS A 966 -14.50 2.81 -19.85
CA LYS A 966 -13.07 3.09 -20.05
C LYS A 966 -12.20 1.87 -19.78
N ASN A 967 -12.39 1.18 -18.66
CA ASN A 967 -11.55 0.04 -18.30
C ASN A 967 -11.88 -1.21 -19.14
N LEU A 968 -13.16 -1.47 -19.47
CA LEU A 968 -13.53 -2.55 -20.39
C LEU A 968 -12.94 -2.36 -21.80
N ILE A 969 -12.94 -1.14 -22.33
CA ILE A 969 -12.28 -0.81 -23.60
C ILE A 969 -10.78 -1.05 -23.49
N THR A 970 -10.16 -0.64 -22.39
CA THR A 970 -8.70 -0.80 -22.15
C THR A 970 -8.29 -2.26 -22.07
N ASP A 971 -9.04 -3.09 -21.35
CA ASP A 971 -8.65 -4.47 -21.03
C ASP A 971 -9.04 -5.50 -22.11
N TYR A 972 -10.11 -5.26 -22.87
CA TYR A 972 -10.68 -6.26 -23.78
C TYR A 972 -10.75 -5.85 -25.26
N SER A 973 -10.30 -4.65 -25.64
CA SER A 973 -10.17 -4.31 -27.07
C SER A 973 -9.01 -5.06 -27.74
N GLY A 974 -9.13 -5.33 -29.04
CA GLY A 974 -8.12 -6.07 -29.82
C GLY A 974 -8.13 -7.59 -29.60
N GLN A 975 -9.06 -8.13 -28.80
CA GLN A 975 -9.14 -9.55 -28.45
C GLN A 975 -9.91 -10.41 -29.48
N GLU A 976 -10.23 -9.89 -30.67
CA GLU A 976 -11.02 -10.61 -31.67
C GLU A 976 -10.31 -11.87 -32.20
N VAL A 977 -8.97 -11.88 -32.18
CA VAL A 977 -8.15 -13.08 -32.47
C VAL A 977 -8.36 -14.19 -31.44
N SER A 978 -8.68 -13.84 -30.20
CA SER A 978 -9.06 -14.74 -29.11
C SER A 978 -10.56 -15.10 -29.16
N ASN A 979 -11.28 -14.66 -30.20
CA ASN A 979 -12.74 -14.73 -30.33
C ASN A 979 -13.47 -14.07 -29.14
N VAL A 980 -12.99 -12.91 -28.70
CA VAL A 980 -13.65 -12.02 -27.73
C VAL A 980 -13.86 -10.66 -28.38
N TYR A 981 -15.08 -10.12 -28.31
CA TYR A 981 -15.50 -8.92 -29.02
C TYR A 981 -16.21 -7.96 -28.07
N LEU A 982 -15.94 -6.67 -28.18
CA LEU A 982 -16.68 -5.64 -27.44
C LEU A 982 -17.97 -5.24 -28.18
N LEU A 983 -19.05 -5.05 -27.43
CA LEU A 983 -20.28 -4.43 -27.89
C LEU A 983 -20.61 -3.24 -26.99
N ASP A 984 -20.54 -2.04 -27.55
CA ASP A 984 -20.64 -0.81 -26.78
C ASP A 984 -22.06 -0.23 -26.83
N TYR A 985 -22.83 -0.44 -25.77
CA TYR A 985 -24.11 0.25 -25.56
C TYR A 985 -23.94 1.59 -24.82
N PHE A 986 -22.79 1.81 -24.17
CA PHE A 986 -22.54 2.98 -23.35
C PHE A 986 -22.43 4.25 -24.20
N SER A 987 -21.63 4.22 -25.27
CA SER A 987 -21.45 5.40 -26.14
C SER A 987 -22.60 5.64 -27.11
N THR A 988 -23.55 4.71 -27.26
CA THR A 988 -24.49 4.66 -28.38
C THR A 988 -25.97 4.77 -28.01
N MET A 989 -26.31 4.79 -26.71
CA MET A 989 -27.68 4.94 -26.23
C MET A 989 -27.93 6.37 -25.71
N ASP A 990 -29.09 6.92 -26.03
CA ASP A 990 -29.45 8.29 -25.63
C ASP A 990 -29.86 8.34 -24.14
N ARG A 991 -29.30 9.26 -23.35
CA ARG A 991 -29.57 9.35 -21.90
C ARG A 991 -30.95 9.92 -21.54
N ILE A 992 -31.69 10.46 -22.52
CA ILE A 992 -33.03 11.02 -22.34
C ILE A 992 -34.04 10.17 -23.09
N TYR A 993 -33.88 10.04 -24.41
CA TYR A 993 -34.80 9.35 -25.31
C TYR A 993 -34.63 7.82 -25.29
N GLY A 994 -33.49 7.31 -24.84
CA GLY A 994 -33.27 5.87 -24.64
C GLY A 994 -33.97 5.30 -23.40
N PHE A 995 -34.55 6.16 -22.55
CA PHE A 995 -35.15 5.79 -21.27
C PHE A 995 -36.66 6.10 -21.21
N PRO A 996 -37.43 5.38 -20.37
CA PRO A 996 -38.81 5.75 -20.06
C PRO A 996 -38.83 7.18 -19.52
N ASN A 997 -39.72 8.02 -20.06
CA ASN A 997 -39.75 9.44 -19.74
C ASN A 997 -41.17 10.00 -19.63
N THR A 998 -41.28 11.17 -18.99
CA THR A 998 -42.47 12.01 -18.89
C THR A 998 -42.12 13.43 -19.34
N THR A 999 -43.11 14.31 -19.40
CA THR A 999 -42.94 15.69 -19.89
C THR A 999 -43.45 16.72 -18.89
N GLU A 1000 -42.67 17.77 -18.61
CA GLU A 1000 -43.10 18.90 -17.78
C GLU A 1000 -42.97 20.26 -18.49
N LYS A 1001 -43.51 21.32 -17.88
CA LYS A 1001 -43.30 22.68 -18.38
C LYS A 1001 -41.89 23.15 -18.03
N ASN A 1002 -41.18 23.72 -19.00
CA ASN A 1002 -39.84 24.29 -18.84
C ASN A 1002 -39.69 25.27 -17.64
N PHE A 1003 -40.79 25.89 -17.21
CA PHE A 1003 -40.95 26.53 -15.91
C PHE A 1003 -42.45 26.67 -15.60
N ASN A 1004 -42.82 26.88 -14.33
CA ASN A 1004 -44.22 26.85 -13.87
C ASN A 1004 -45.18 27.74 -14.71
N ASN A 1005 -44.74 28.97 -15.00
CA ASN A 1005 -45.49 29.97 -15.78
C ASN A 1005 -45.27 29.87 -17.30
N TYR A 1006 -44.61 28.82 -17.81
CA TYR A 1006 -44.37 28.66 -19.23
C TYR A 1006 -45.71 28.41 -19.96
N SER A 1007 -46.02 29.29 -20.92
CA SER A 1007 -47.25 29.29 -21.72
C SER A 1007 -47.09 28.63 -23.10
N GLY A 1008 -45.85 28.31 -23.51
CA GLY A 1008 -45.57 27.63 -24.78
C GLY A 1008 -46.00 26.16 -24.79
N THR A 1009 -45.96 25.55 -25.98
CA THR A 1009 -46.28 24.12 -26.18
C THR A 1009 -45.11 23.19 -25.90
N ALA A 1010 -43.86 23.66 -25.97
CA ALA A 1010 -42.67 22.87 -25.67
C ALA A 1010 -42.71 22.32 -24.23
N ARG A 1011 -42.09 21.16 -24.02
CA ARG A 1011 -41.98 20.52 -22.72
C ARG A 1011 -40.56 20.02 -22.52
N GLU A 1012 -40.09 20.05 -21.28
CA GLU A 1012 -38.88 19.36 -20.87
C GLU A 1012 -39.17 17.86 -20.75
N ILE A 1013 -38.25 17.03 -21.23
CA ILE A 1013 -38.38 15.57 -21.22
C ILE A 1013 -37.53 15.00 -20.09
N ILE A 1014 -38.18 14.22 -19.24
CA ILE A 1014 -37.70 13.81 -17.93
C ILE A 1014 -37.68 12.28 -17.85
N PRO A 1015 -36.51 11.63 -17.75
CA PRO A 1015 -36.43 10.20 -17.48
C PRO A 1015 -37.07 9.83 -16.13
N THR A 1016 -37.91 8.79 -16.13
CA THR A 1016 -38.61 8.26 -14.94
C THR A 1016 -37.98 6.98 -14.39
N ASP A 1017 -37.24 6.25 -15.22
CA ASP A 1017 -36.32 5.16 -14.83
C ASP A 1017 -34.98 5.46 -15.53
N GLY A 1018 -33.92 5.67 -14.75
CA GLY A 1018 -32.58 5.94 -15.28
C GLY A 1018 -31.69 4.70 -15.42
N VAL A 1019 -32.20 3.52 -15.03
CA VAL A 1019 -31.44 2.26 -15.00
C VAL A 1019 -31.83 1.36 -16.17
N HIS A 1020 -33.13 1.22 -16.45
CA HIS A 1020 -33.60 0.33 -17.50
C HIS A 1020 -33.98 1.09 -18.78
N PRO A 1021 -33.46 0.69 -19.95
CA PRO A 1021 -33.86 1.28 -21.23
C PRO A 1021 -35.38 1.21 -21.48
N GLY A 1022 -35.88 2.22 -22.19
CA GLY A 1022 -37.22 2.25 -22.76
C GLY A 1022 -37.26 1.57 -24.14
N PRO A 1023 -38.42 1.58 -24.83
CA PRO A 1023 -38.57 0.97 -26.16
C PRO A 1023 -37.51 1.44 -27.16
N ASP A 1024 -37.27 2.76 -27.25
CA ASP A 1024 -36.31 3.34 -28.19
C ASP A 1024 -34.85 3.01 -27.82
N GLY A 1025 -34.50 2.98 -26.54
CA GLY A 1025 -33.19 2.52 -26.08
C GLY A 1025 -32.94 1.05 -26.43
N PHE A 1026 -33.95 0.19 -26.30
CA PHE A 1026 -33.86 -1.20 -26.75
C PHE A 1026 -33.77 -1.35 -28.28
N LEU A 1027 -34.32 -0.41 -29.06
CA LEU A 1027 -34.08 -0.37 -30.52
C LEU A 1027 -32.62 0.00 -30.83
N GLN A 1028 -32.04 1.00 -30.14
CA GLN A 1028 -30.63 1.36 -30.26
C GLN A 1028 -29.72 0.16 -29.94
N MET A 1029 -29.92 -0.48 -28.77
CA MET A 1029 -29.19 -1.69 -28.38
C MET A 1029 -29.40 -2.84 -29.38
N GLY A 1030 -30.64 -3.06 -29.83
CA GLY A 1030 -31.00 -4.19 -30.67
C GLY A 1030 -30.40 -4.11 -32.08
N ASP A 1031 -30.27 -2.92 -32.67
CA ASP A 1031 -29.61 -2.77 -33.98
C ASP A 1031 -28.08 -3.01 -33.88
N LEU A 1032 -27.43 -2.61 -32.78
CA LEU A 1032 -26.02 -2.93 -32.47
C LEU A 1032 -25.82 -4.44 -32.23
N LEU A 1033 -26.68 -5.08 -31.44
CA LEU A 1033 -26.65 -6.53 -31.23
C LEU A 1033 -26.86 -7.29 -32.56
N THR A 1034 -27.80 -6.82 -33.39
CA THR A 1034 -27.98 -7.36 -34.75
C THR A 1034 -26.67 -7.25 -35.52
N GLY A 1035 -26.04 -6.07 -35.53
CA GLY A 1035 -24.78 -5.82 -36.23
C GLY A 1035 -23.70 -6.85 -35.92
N ILE A 1036 -23.40 -7.06 -34.64
CA ILE A 1036 -22.35 -7.99 -34.22
C ILE A 1036 -22.73 -9.47 -34.40
N ILE A 1037 -24.00 -9.86 -34.21
CA ILE A 1037 -24.44 -11.24 -34.46
C ILE A 1037 -24.35 -11.58 -35.95
N GLN A 1038 -24.68 -10.64 -36.85
CA GLN A 1038 -24.48 -10.83 -38.30
C GLN A 1038 -22.99 -10.99 -38.66
N PHE A 1039 -22.09 -10.25 -38.01
CA PHE A 1039 -20.65 -10.39 -38.23
C PHE A 1039 -20.08 -11.75 -37.79
N LEU A 1040 -20.66 -12.35 -36.75
CA LEU A 1040 -20.16 -13.57 -36.13
C LEU A 1040 -20.77 -14.87 -36.69
N ARG A 1041 -21.72 -14.80 -37.63
CA ARG A 1041 -22.53 -15.97 -38.04
C ARG A 1041 -22.13 -16.72 -39.31
#